data_AF-A0A8D2B3U1-F1
#
_entry.id   AF-A0A8D2B3U1-F1
#
_cell.length_a   1.000
_cell.length_b   1.000
_cell.length_c   1.000
_cell.angle_alpha   90.00
_cell.angle_beta   90.00
_cell.angle_gamma   90.00
#
_symmetry.space_group_name_H-M   'P 1'
#
loop_
_entity.id
_entity.type
_entity.pdbx_description
1 polymer ?
#
loop_
_entity_poly.entity_id
_entity_poly.type
_entity_poly.pdbx_seq_one_letter_code
_entity_poly.pdbx_strand_id
1 'polypeptide(L)'
;IAMATGHVFHLQPCENSSAMSQNGYLEDSSCFKNDMDDTSEVREESLGDEAFDTVNSSIVSGESIRFFVNVNLEMQPSKSGSEETSGGCVLLHTSRKYLKLKNFGEEIRARRDLDGFLAQASIILDETATSLDDVLRTMLSRFAQDPNHTEPDCNLDLLMAKLFTDAGAPMEGKVHLLSDTIQGVTATVTGVQYQQSWLCIICTMKALQKRHVCISRLVRPQNWGENSCEVRFVILVLAPPKMKSTKTAMEVARTFATMFSDITFRQKLLKTRTEEEFKEALVHQRQLLTMVMPGMKEYSIFSLHAHKHPQPPKCTDFVPFGKGIREDIMRRFPVYPLDFTDGIIGKSKAVGKYITTTLFLYFACLLPTIAFGSLNDENTNGAIDVQKTIAGQSIGGLLYALFSGQPLVILLTTAPLAIYIQVIRVICDDYDLDFNSFYAWTGLWNSLFLALYAFLNLSLVMSLFKRSTEEIIALFISITFLLDAVKGMVKIFWKYYYGHHYYTKRTSSLVSLLGVSTSLNTSLHTTLNTSFLASPTELAMTGSPSATHSGRATAVLSLLIMLGTLWLGYTLYQFKKSPYLHQCVRETLSDCALPIAVLTFSLISSYGFREIEMSKFRYNPSENLFEVAQIHSLSLGAIGSAMGLGFLLSLLFFIEQNLVAALVNAPENRLVKGTAYHWDLLLLAIINTGLSLFGLPWIHAAYPHSPLHVRALALVEERVENGHIYETIVNVKETRLTSLGASVLVGLSLLLLPFPLQWIPKPVLYGLFLYIALTSLDGNQLFSRVALLLKEQTSYPPTHYIRRVPQRKIHYFTGLQVLQLLLLCAFGMSSLPYMKMIFPLIMIAMIPIRYNLLPRIIEAKYLDAMDAEHRP
;
A
#
# COMPACT_ATOMS: atom_id res chain seq x y z
N ILE A 1 42.48 -12.22 -5.94
CA ILE A 1 43.47 -11.19 -5.53
C ILE A 1 42.70 -9.98 -5.01
N ALA A 2 42.58 -9.90 -3.69
CA ALA A 2 42.34 -8.72 -2.84
C ALA A 2 42.02 -9.27 -1.44
N MET A 3 43.07 -9.55 -0.67
CA MET A 3 42.97 -9.80 0.77
C MET A 3 42.51 -8.49 1.42
N ALA A 4 41.23 -8.40 1.77
CA ALA A 4 40.75 -7.42 2.74
C ALA A 4 40.69 -8.15 4.09
N THR A 5 41.66 -7.87 4.97
CA THR A 5 41.62 -8.25 6.38
C THR A 5 40.43 -7.55 7.02
N GLY A 6 39.28 -8.22 7.02
CA GLY A 6 38.06 -7.71 7.63
C GLY A 6 38.18 -7.77 9.16
N HIS A 7 38.31 -6.62 9.80
CA HIS A 7 38.10 -6.49 11.24
C HIS A 7 36.63 -6.82 11.55
N VAL A 8 36.39 -7.90 12.29
CA VAL A 8 35.04 -8.29 12.73
C VAL A 8 34.72 -7.48 13.99
N PHE A 9 33.86 -6.48 13.86
CA PHE A 9 33.33 -5.73 14.99
C PHE A 9 32.31 -6.60 15.74
N HIS A 10 32.62 -6.99 16.97
CA HIS A 10 31.66 -7.64 17.87
C HIS A 10 30.89 -6.58 18.66
N LEU A 11 29.76 -6.13 18.11
CA LEU A 11 28.71 -5.49 18.90
C LEU A 11 27.96 -6.62 19.62
N GLN A 12 27.99 -6.57 20.96
CA GLN A 12 27.60 -7.66 21.87
C GLN A 12 26.32 -8.43 21.47
N PRO A 13 26.34 -9.78 21.48
CA PRO A 13 25.14 -10.59 21.32
C PRO A 13 24.26 -10.57 22.58
N CYS A 14 22.94 -10.60 22.40
CA CYS A 14 21.99 -10.85 23.48
C CYS A 14 22.03 -12.33 23.90
N GLU A 15 22.75 -12.67 24.96
CA GLU A 15 22.57 -13.97 25.62
C GLU A 15 21.35 -13.92 26.57
N ASN A 16 20.32 -14.68 26.20
CA ASN A 16 19.27 -15.09 27.13
C ASN A 16 19.84 -16.18 28.04
N SER A 17 20.11 -15.88 29.31
CA SER A 17 20.38 -16.93 30.29
C SER A 17 19.07 -17.62 30.68
N SER A 18 18.77 -18.74 30.01
CA SER A 18 17.88 -19.77 30.54
C SER A 18 18.61 -20.54 31.64
N ALA A 19 18.46 -20.11 32.89
CA ALA A 19 18.82 -20.92 34.04
C ALA A 19 17.59 -21.03 34.96
N MET A 20 16.85 -22.13 34.77
CA MET A 20 15.95 -22.65 35.78
C MET A 20 16.77 -22.95 37.04
N SER A 21 16.46 -22.31 38.16
CA SER A 21 16.71 -22.90 39.48
C SER A 21 15.39 -22.87 40.26
N GLN A 22 14.85 -24.07 40.45
CA GLN A 22 13.77 -24.38 41.37
C GLN A 22 14.13 -23.95 42.80
N ASN A 23 13.10 -23.52 43.54
CA ASN A 23 12.92 -23.41 45.00
C ASN A 23 12.26 -22.05 45.27
N GLY A 24 11.11 -21.90 45.90
CA GLY A 24 10.17 -22.78 46.58
C GLY A 24 9.14 -21.80 47.18
N TYR A 25 7.87 -22.16 47.14
CA TYR A 25 6.77 -21.36 47.70
C TYR A 25 6.96 -21.14 49.20
N LEU A 26 6.67 -19.91 49.67
CA LEU A 26 6.08 -19.69 50.99
C LEU A 26 5.34 -18.35 51.00
N GLU A 27 4.02 -18.46 51.19
CA GLU A 27 3.10 -17.41 51.57
C GLU A 27 3.51 -16.83 52.94
N ASP A 28 3.30 -15.53 53.17
CA ASP A 28 2.52 -15.10 54.33
C ASP A 28 2.09 -13.63 54.31
N SER A 29 0.98 -13.43 55.00
CA SER A 29 -0.04 -12.40 54.94
C SER A 29 0.13 -11.23 55.93
N SER A 30 -0.56 -10.12 55.64
CA SER A 30 -1.12 -9.10 56.59
C SER A 30 -0.10 -8.24 57.38
N CYS A 31 -0.32 -6.98 57.77
CA CYS A 31 -1.52 -6.30 58.24
C CYS A 31 -1.34 -4.75 58.25
N PHE A 32 -2.47 -4.03 58.28
CA PHE A 32 -2.69 -2.59 58.56
C PHE A 32 -2.08 -2.15 59.93
N LYS A 33 -1.84 -0.89 60.36
CA LYS A 33 -2.57 0.42 60.28
C LYS A 33 -1.82 1.53 61.09
N ASN A 34 -2.21 2.80 60.85
CA ASN A 34 -2.30 3.99 61.74
C ASN A 34 -1.13 5.00 61.97
N ASP A 35 -1.37 6.22 61.44
CA ASP A 35 -1.56 7.56 62.06
C ASP A 35 -0.46 8.35 62.83
N MET A 36 -0.27 9.60 62.33
CA MET A 36 -0.09 10.94 62.93
C MET A 36 0.86 11.18 64.13
N ASP A 37 1.81 12.13 64.01
CA ASP A 37 1.64 13.51 64.54
C ASP A 37 2.80 14.47 64.16
N ASP A 38 2.49 15.77 64.16
CA ASP A 38 3.30 16.94 63.76
C ASP A 38 4.46 17.31 64.72
N THR A 39 5.55 17.94 64.21
CA THR A 39 6.09 19.25 64.69
C THR A 39 7.43 19.70 64.04
N SER A 40 7.36 20.87 63.38
CA SER A 40 8.28 22.03 63.33
C SER A 40 9.81 21.92 63.10
N GLU A 41 10.22 22.64 62.05
CA GLU A 41 11.29 23.68 61.99
C GLU A 41 12.68 23.43 61.34
N VAL A 42 13.04 24.44 60.54
CA VAL A 42 14.33 24.85 59.93
C VAL A 42 14.80 24.16 58.65
N ARG A 43 14.64 24.87 57.51
CA ARG A 43 15.14 24.51 56.17
C ARG A 43 16.36 25.38 55.82
N GLU A 44 17.56 24.81 55.92
CA GLU A 44 18.73 25.24 55.16
C GLU A 44 18.79 24.43 53.86
N GLU A 45 18.90 25.12 52.72
CA GLU A 45 18.97 24.50 51.39
C GLU A 45 20.34 23.88 51.14
N SER A 46 20.40 22.54 51.14
CA SER A 46 21.51 21.77 50.58
C SER A 46 20.95 20.73 49.60
N LEU A 47 21.47 20.76 48.36
CA LEU A 47 21.16 19.83 47.29
C LEU A 47 21.46 18.38 47.72
N GLY A 48 20.43 17.53 47.69
CA GLY A 48 20.56 16.08 47.81
C GLY A 48 19.35 15.36 47.22
N ASP A 49 19.64 14.33 46.42
CA ASP A 49 18.81 13.15 46.14
C ASP A 49 17.45 13.30 45.43
N GLU A 50 17.50 13.21 44.08
CA GLU A 50 16.44 12.58 43.28
C GLU A 50 17.00 11.31 42.58
N ALA A 51 17.66 10.45 43.35
CA ALA A 51 17.88 9.06 43.00
C ALA A 51 16.93 8.20 43.84
N PHE A 52 16.29 7.22 43.20
CA PHE A 52 15.31 6.27 43.76
C PHE A 52 13.87 6.77 43.84
N ASP A 53 13.22 6.88 42.69
CA ASP A 53 11.82 6.43 42.53
C ASP A 53 11.46 6.32 41.04
N THR A 54 11.75 5.18 40.41
CA THR A 54 11.21 4.84 39.08
C THR A 54 11.23 3.34 38.77
N VAL A 55 11.28 2.48 39.79
CA VAL A 55 11.32 1.03 39.60
C VAL A 55 9.91 0.40 39.51
N ASN A 56 8.84 1.10 39.90
CA ASN A 56 7.48 0.54 39.91
C ASN A 56 6.46 1.31 39.07
N SER A 57 6.75 1.59 37.80
CA SER A 57 5.70 1.92 36.82
C SER A 57 5.64 0.87 35.71
N SER A 58 5.16 -0.31 36.06
CA SER A 58 4.70 -1.30 35.09
C SER A 58 3.46 -0.76 34.37
N ILE A 59 3.44 -0.92 33.03
CA ILE A 59 2.35 -0.63 32.08
C ILE A 59 2.30 0.84 31.61
N VAL A 60 3.16 1.20 30.64
CA VAL A 60 3.03 2.45 29.86
C VAL A 60 3.38 2.21 28.38
N SER A 61 2.51 2.72 27.50
CA SER A 61 2.37 2.58 26.04
C SER A 61 3.65 2.43 25.20
N GLY A 62 3.61 1.50 24.24
CA GLY A 62 4.72 1.07 23.37
C GLY A 62 5.00 1.91 22.12
N GLU A 63 4.92 3.24 22.18
CA GLU A 63 5.03 4.12 20.99
C GLU A 63 6.10 5.22 21.05
N SER A 64 6.98 5.23 22.05
CA SER A 64 8.02 6.28 22.15
C SER A 64 9.37 5.79 21.60
N ILE A 65 9.92 6.48 20.59
CA ILE A 65 11.32 6.34 20.18
C ILE A 65 12.19 6.68 21.40
N ARG A 66 13.02 5.74 21.85
CA ARG A 66 13.91 5.91 22.99
C ARG A 66 15.35 5.96 22.49
N PHE A 67 16.14 6.93 22.92
CA PHE A 67 17.58 6.91 22.66
C PHE A 67 18.28 6.14 23.76
N PHE A 68 19.21 5.28 23.37
CA PHE A 68 20.17 4.70 24.29
C PHE A 68 21.50 5.44 24.15
N VAL A 69 22.04 5.89 25.27
CA VAL A 69 23.46 6.23 25.38
C VAL A 69 24.16 5.01 25.94
N ASN A 70 25.07 4.41 25.16
CA ASN A 70 26.06 3.52 25.74
C ASN A 70 27.14 4.42 26.35
N VAL A 71 27.30 4.35 27.67
CA VAL A 71 28.41 4.97 28.39
C VAL A 71 29.27 3.84 28.93
N ASN A 72 30.48 3.71 28.42
CA ASN A 72 31.46 2.80 28.99
C ASN A 72 32.19 3.54 30.13
N LEU A 73 31.97 3.11 31.37
CA LEU A 73 32.74 3.61 32.52
C LEU A 73 34.00 2.76 32.68
N GLU A 74 35.17 3.38 32.63
CA GLU A 74 36.41 2.78 33.14
C GLU A 74 36.29 2.61 34.66
N MET A 75 36.35 1.38 35.14
CA MET A 75 36.55 1.09 36.56
C MET A 75 38.03 1.32 36.87
N GLN A 76 38.36 2.22 37.81
CA GLN A 76 39.74 2.41 38.23
C GLN A 76 40.29 1.07 38.77
N PRO A 77 41.50 0.63 38.34
CA PRO A 77 42.11 -0.55 38.90
C PRO A 77 42.43 -0.30 40.38
N SER A 78 41.84 -1.10 41.27
CA SER A 78 42.26 -1.17 42.65
C SER A 78 43.74 -1.54 42.68
N LYS A 79 44.57 -0.69 43.27
CA LYS A 79 45.99 -0.98 43.53
C LYS A 79 46.08 -2.17 44.50
N SER A 80 46.35 -3.36 43.97
CA SER A 80 46.97 -4.47 44.71
C SER A 80 47.96 -5.14 43.76
N GLY A 81 49.19 -5.29 44.21
CA GLY A 81 50.36 -5.57 43.37
C GLY A 81 50.49 -6.99 42.80
N SER A 82 51.46 -7.07 41.87
CA SER A 82 52.25 -8.22 41.41
C SER A 82 51.52 -9.43 40.79
N GLU A 83 51.56 -9.54 39.45
CA GLU A 83 52.35 -10.52 38.66
C GLU A 83 51.78 -10.66 37.24
N GLU A 84 52.68 -10.80 36.26
CA GLU A 84 52.38 -10.89 34.84
C GLU A 84 51.99 -12.31 34.38
N THR A 85 51.20 -12.35 33.30
CA THR A 85 50.90 -13.45 32.36
C THR A 85 49.88 -14.54 32.73
N SER A 86 48.63 -14.33 32.31
CA SER A 86 47.72 -15.34 31.73
C SER A 86 46.43 -14.63 31.29
N GLY A 87 45.98 -14.86 30.05
CA GLY A 87 44.91 -14.15 29.33
C GLY A 87 43.79 -13.57 30.21
N GLY A 88 43.87 -12.26 30.46
CA GLY A 88 42.86 -11.56 31.25
C GLY A 88 41.59 -11.34 30.44
N CYS A 89 40.50 -12.00 30.83
CA CYS A 89 39.15 -11.55 30.45
C CYS A 89 38.94 -10.15 31.02
N VAL A 90 38.92 -9.14 30.15
CA VAL A 90 38.51 -7.78 30.53
C VAL A 90 36.98 -7.75 30.50
N LEU A 91 36.35 -7.68 31.67
CA LEU A 91 34.92 -7.43 31.77
C LEU A 91 34.67 -5.95 31.44
N LEU A 92 34.04 -5.69 30.30
CA LEU A 92 33.58 -4.35 29.92
C LEU A 92 32.19 -4.10 30.50
N HIS A 93 32.07 -3.12 31.39
CA HIS A 93 30.78 -2.68 31.90
C HIS A 93 30.15 -1.64 30.95
N THR A 94 29.18 -2.08 30.15
CA THR A 94 28.37 -1.20 29.31
C THR A 94 27.15 -0.71 30.07
N SER A 95 27.08 0.59 30.36
CA SER A 95 25.88 1.21 30.94
C SER A 95 24.99 1.79 29.85
N ARG A 96 23.68 1.54 29.95
CA ARG A 96 22.66 2.02 29.01
C ARG A 96 21.79 3.06 29.69
N LYS A 97 21.80 4.30 29.19
CA LYS A 97 20.97 5.39 29.71
C LYS A 97 19.93 5.85 28.70
N TYR A 98 18.68 5.96 29.15
CA TYR A 98 17.60 6.54 28.34
C TYR A 98 17.79 8.04 28.17
N LEU A 99 17.66 8.52 26.93
CA LEU A 99 17.74 9.93 26.60
C LEU A 99 16.43 10.38 25.94
N LYS A 100 15.81 11.44 26.47
CA LYS A 100 14.57 12.02 25.97
C LYS A 100 14.81 12.76 24.64
N LEU A 101 13.83 12.81 23.74
CA LEU A 101 13.87 13.65 22.54
C LEU A 101 13.99 15.13 22.93
N LYS A 102 14.80 15.89 22.18
CA LYS A 102 15.03 17.32 22.43
C LYS A 102 13.86 18.15 21.92
N ASN A 103 13.35 19.09 22.74
CA ASN A 103 12.24 19.95 22.33
C ASN A 103 12.75 21.22 21.63
N PHE A 104 12.61 21.33 20.30
CA PHE A 104 13.07 22.49 19.52
C PHE A 104 12.24 23.76 19.74
N GLY A 105 11.03 23.63 20.29
CA GLY A 105 10.16 24.74 20.66
C GLY A 105 10.61 25.42 21.96
N GLU A 106 10.81 24.63 23.01
CA GLU A 106 11.14 25.12 24.36
C GLU A 106 12.65 25.27 24.60
N GLU A 107 13.48 24.39 24.05
CA GLU A 107 14.92 24.39 24.31
C GLU A 107 15.66 25.27 23.30
N ILE A 108 15.94 26.52 23.68
CA ILE A 108 16.74 27.49 22.91
C ILE A 108 18.11 26.91 22.52
N ARG A 109 18.62 25.95 23.31
CA ARG A 109 19.91 25.29 23.07
C ARG A 109 19.95 24.49 21.77
N ALA A 110 18.85 23.81 21.40
CA ALA A 110 18.77 23.04 20.16
C ALA A 110 18.99 23.94 18.93
N ARG A 111 18.46 25.17 18.96
CA ARG A 111 18.64 26.15 17.87
C ARG A 111 20.08 26.65 17.82
N ARG A 112 20.64 27.08 18.96
CA ARG A 112 22.00 27.61 19.03
C ARG A 112 23.08 26.57 18.70
N ASP A 113 22.89 25.31 19.06
CA ASP A 113 23.84 24.25 18.69
C ASP A 113 23.84 24.02 17.17
N LEU A 114 22.69 24.13 16.50
CA LEU A 114 22.62 24.05 15.04
C LEU A 114 23.23 25.28 14.36
N ASP A 115 22.95 26.49 14.86
CA ASP A 115 23.56 27.72 14.31
C ASP A 115 25.09 27.71 14.45
N GLY A 116 25.58 27.24 15.61
CA GLY A 116 27.01 27.03 15.85
C GLY A 116 27.61 25.96 14.94
N PHE A 117 26.86 24.89 14.64
CA PHE A 117 27.28 23.87 13.69
C PHE A 117 27.30 24.39 12.25
N LEU A 118 26.25 25.06 11.77
CA LEU A 118 26.17 25.55 10.39
C LEU A 118 27.33 26.49 10.03
N ALA A 119 27.87 27.21 11.01
CA ALA A 119 29.03 28.07 10.85
C ALA A 119 30.38 27.32 10.81
N GLN A 120 30.44 26.06 11.25
CA GLN A 120 31.68 25.31 11.57
C GLN A 120 31.62 23.82 11.15
N ALA A 121 30.69 23.46 10.26
CA ALA A 121 30.40 22.06 9.93
C ALA A 121 31.35 21.52 8.88
N SER A 122 31.90 20.33 9.14
CA SER A 122 32.49 19.47 8.11
C SER A 122 31.47 18.42 7.68
N ILE A 123 31.05 18.47 6.42
CA ILE A 123 30.10 17.52 5.84
C ILE A 123 30.81 16.76 4.73
N ILE A 124 30.86 15.44 4.85
CA ILE A 124 31.42 14.55 3.85
C ILE A 124 30.25 13.87 3.13
N LEU A 125 30.08 14.20 1.86
CA LEU A 125 29.09 13.58 1.01
C LEU A 125 29.71 12.41 0.25
N ASP A 126 28.98 11.30 0.18
CA ASP A 126 29.28 10.15 -0.68
C ASP A 126 30.60 9.45 -0.36
N GLU A 127 30.78 9.11 0.91
CA GLU A 127 31.90 8.30 1.38
C GLU A 127 31.81 6.86 0.86
N THR A 128 32.92 6.35 0.33
CA THR A 128 33.00 5.02 -0.32
C THR A 128 33.61 3.96 0.58
N ALA A 129 34.21 4.37 1.70
CA ALA A 129 34.80 3.49 2.69
C ALA A 129 33.82 2.39 3.17
N THR A 130 34.35 1.19 3.34
CA THR A 130 33.60 -0.01 3.76
C THR A 130 33.75 -0.33 5.24
N SER A 131 34.86 0.06 5.86
CA SER A 131 35.08 -0.11 7.30
C SER A 131 34.71 1.16 8.07
N LEU A 132 34.24 1.01 9.30
CA LEU A 132 33.98 2.14 10.19
C LEU A 132 35.27 2.94 10.47
N ASP A 133 36.40 2.25 10.59
CA ASP A 133 37.70 2.87 10.88
C ASP A 133 38.12 3.82 9.76
N ASP A 134 37.96 3.41 8.50
CA ASP A 134 38.30 4.23 7.34
C ASP A 134 37.36 5.44 7.23
N VAL A 135 36.06 5.27 7.55
CA VAL A 135 35.11 6.38 7.60
C VAL A 135 35.54 7.40 8.67
N LEU A 136 35.87 6.94 9.88
CA LEU A 136 36.32 7.81 10.96
C LEU A 136 37.64 8.49 10.64
N ARG A 137 38.63 7.77 10.09
CA ARG A 137 39.90 8.36 9.63
C ARG A 137 39.67 9.45 8.59
N THR A 138 38.75 9.23 7.66
CA THR A 138 38.41 10.23 6.63
C THR A 138 37.74 11.46 7.26
N MET A 139 36.79 11.27 8.17
CA MET A 139 36.15 12.35 8.95
C MET A 139 37.16 13.18 9.74
N LEU A 140 38.13 12.51 10.36
CA LEU A 140 39.18 13.13 11.16
C LEU A 140 40.25 13.84 10.32
N SER A 141 40.60 13.28 9.16
CA SER A 141 41.54 13.92 8.22
C SER A 141 40.98 15.24 7.67
N ARG A 142 39.67 15.30 7.35
CA ARG A 142 39.00 16.53 6.94
C ARG A 142 38.95 17.55 8.05
N PHE A 143 38.68 17.11 9.28
CA PHE A 143 38.75 17.97 10.46
C PHE A 143 40.14 18.62 10.63
N ALA A 144 41.23 17.87 10.39
CA ALA A 144 42.60 18.40 10.51
C ALA A 144 43.02 19.35 9.37
N GLN A 145 42.39 19.24 8.19
CA GLN A 145 42.73 20.05 7.01
C GLN A 145 42.00 21.40 6.96
N ASP A 146 40.95 21.60 7.76
CA ASP A 146 40.15 22.83 7.71
C ASP A 146 40.89 24.02 8.36
N PRO A 147 41.22 25.09 7.60
CA PRO A 147 42.02 26.22 8.08
C PRO A 147 41.32 27.08 9.16
N ASN A 148 39.99 26.94 9.32
CA ASN A 148 39.20 27.62 10.35
C ASN A 148 39.09 26.82 11.67
N HIS A 149 39.63 25.59 11.71
CA HIS A 149 39.50 24.61 12.80
C HIS A 149 40.84 24.18 13.40
N THR A 150 41.93 24.93 13.15
CA THR A 150 43.25 24.64 13.71
C THR A 150 43.24 24.74 15.24
N GLU A 151 43.12 23.59 15.89
CA GLU A 151 43.36 23.38 17.32
C GLU A 151 44.88 23.08 17.50
N PRO A 152 45.61 23.84 18.33
CA PRO A 152 47.07 23.89 18.27
C PRO A 152 47.84 22.66 18.82
N ASP A 153 47.21 21.50 19.10
CA ASP A 153 47.89 20.35 19.74
C ASP A 153 47.20 18.98 19.55
N CYS A 154 46.40 18.79 18.49
CA CYS A 154 45.57 17.58 18.34
C CYS A 154 46.27 16.45 17.56
N ASN A 155 46.73 15.40 18.25
CA ASN A 155 47.23 14.17 17.60
C ASN A 155 46.05 13.29 17.15
N LEU A 156 45.97 13.03 15.84
CA LEU A 156 44.90 12.24 15.21
C LEU A 156 44.84 10.80 15.71
N ASP A 157 46.00 10.19 15.93
CA ASP A 157 46.11 8.79 16.35
C ASP A 157 45.64 8.61 17.79
N LEU A 158 45.91 9.61 18.65
CA LEU A 158 45.40 9.64 20.02
C LEU A 158 43.88 9.79 20.06
N LEU A 159 43.32 10.58 19.14
CA LEU A 159 41.88 10.78 19.03
C LEU A 159 41.19 9.52 18.50
N MET A 160 41.79 8.86 17.51
CA MET A 160 41.33 7.57 17.00
C MET A 160 41.37 6.49 18.08
N ALA A 161 42.45 6.40 18.86
CA ALA A 161 42.56 5.46 19.97
C ALA A 161 41.53 5.69 21.08
N LYS A 162 40.99 6.91 21.21
CA LYS A 162 39.96 7.24 22.22
C LYS A 162 38.53 7.00 21.75
N LEU A 163 38.30 6.89 20.44
CA LEU A 163 36.99 6.53 19.90
C LEU A 163 36.65 5.06 20.15
N PHE A 164 37.68 4.24 20.32
CA PHE A 164 37.57 2.83 20.66
C PHE A 164 37.98 2.58 22.11
N THR A 165 37.42 1.53 22.71
CA THR A 165 37.77 1.11 24.07
C THR A 165 39.17 0.49 24.15
N ASP A 166 39.78 0.14 23.02
CA ASP A 166 41.13 -0.40 22.95
C ASP A 166 42.16 0.73 22.79
N ALA A 167 42.95 0.97 23.83
CA ALA A 167 43.95 2.03 23.91
C ALA A 167 45.19 1.81 23.00
N GLY A 168 45.01 1.73 21.69
CA GLY A 168 46.06 2.01 20.71
C GLY A 168 46.85 0.84 20.11
N ALA A 169 46.43 -0.42 20.27
CA ALA A 169 47.01 -1.53 19.51
C ALA A 169 45.96 -2.64 19.21
N PRO A 170 45.73 -3.00 17.93
CA PRO A 170 44.88 -4.14 17.58
C PRO A 170 45.67 -5.42 17.88
N MET A 171 45.57 -5.90 19.12
CA MET A 171 46.04 -7.23 19.49
C MET A 171 44.96 -8.24 19.12
N GLU A 172 45.33 -9.29 18.37
CA GLU A 172 44.43 -10.38 17.99
C GLU A 172 43.69 -10.91 19.23
N GLY A 173 42.35 -10.77 19.23
CA GLY A 173 41.48 -11.32 20.27
C GLY A 173 40.79 -10.31 21.21
N LYS A 174 41.00 -8.99 21.08
CA LYS A 174 40.22 -7.98 21.84
C LYS A 174 39.04 -7.41 21.02
N VAL A 175 37.95 -7.12 21.71
CA VAL A 175 36.70 -6.61 21.12
C VAL A 175 36.82 -5.10 20.89
N HIS A 176 36.96 -4.70 19.62
CA HIS A 176 36.91 -3.29 19.20
C HIS A 176 35.51 -2.71 19.39
N LEU A 177 35.25 -2.08 20.53
CA LEU A 177 33.97 -1.41 20.85
C LEU A 177 34.12 0.11 20.80
N LEU A 178 33.07 0.80 20.35
CA LEU A 178 33.00 2.27 20.43
C LEU A 178 32.78 2.72 21.87
N SER A 179 33.45 3.79 22.27
CA SER A 179 33.43 4.29 23.66
C SER A 179 32.05 4.81 24.07
N ASP A 180 31.53 5.82 23.36
CA ASP A 180 30.25 6.46 23.63
C ASP A 180 29.44 6.62 22.34
N THR A 181 28.24 6.01 22.30
CA THR A 181 27.36 6.06 21.12
C THR A 181 25.93 6.39 21.49
N ILE A 182 25.26 7.18 20.65
CA ILE A 182 23.81 7.38 20.67
C ILE A 182 23.19 6.68 19.47
N GLN A 183 22.23 5.82 19.75
CA GLN A 183 21.40 5.15 18.74
C GLN A 183 19.92 5.31 19.09
N GLY A 184 19.08 5.42 18.06
CA GLY A 184 17.63 5.34 18.23
C GLY A 184 17.22 3.89 18.49
N VAL A 185 16.25 3.67 19.36
CA VAL A 185 15.68 2.35 19.61
C VAL A 185 14.16 2.42 19.67
N THR A 186 13.54 1.43 19.05
CA THR A 186 12.11 1.13 19.20
C THR A 186 11.96 -0.05 20.17
N ALA A 187 11.17 0.14 21.24
CA ALA A 187 10.86 -0.95 22.16
C ALA A 187 9.78 -1.84 21.53
N THR A 188 10.17 -3.06 21.11
CA THR A 188 9.24 -4.08 20.63
C THR A 188 8.98 -5.12 21.71
N VAL A 189 7.91 -5.90 21.54
CA VAL A 189 7.52 -6.95 22.51
C VAL A 189 8.59 -8.05 22.62
N THR A 190 9.44 -8.20 21.60
CA THR A 190 10.55 -9.16 21.56
C THR A 190 11.88 -8.61 22.08
N GLY A 191 11.95 -7.31 22.41
CA GLY A 191 13.16 -6.66 22.88
C GLY A 191 13.36 -5.24 22.35
N VAL A 192 14.55 -4.70 22.63
CA VAL A 192 15.04 -3.37 22.23
C VAL A 192 15.58 -3.49 20.80
N GLN A 193 14.90 -2.90 19.81
CA GLN A 193 15.36 -2.88 18.41
C GLN A 193 16.06 -1.56 18.07
N TYR A 194 17.28 -1.63 17.55
CA TYR A 194 18.03 -0.45 17.15
C TYR A 194 17.57 0.10 15.79
N GLN A 195 17.48 1.41 15.68
CA GLN A 195 17.22 2.12 14.44
C GLN A 195 18.52 2.17 13.63
N GLN A 196 18.58 1.32 12.62
CA GLN A 196 19.79 0.89 11.92
C GLN A 196 20.38 1.93 10.94
N SER A 197 19.60 2.91 10.49
CA SER A 197 20.02 3.84 9.41
C SER A 197 21.10 4.89 9.77
N TRP A 198 21.37 5.18 11.04
CA TRP A 198 22.33 6.21 11.46
C TRP A 198 23.02 5.88 12.78
N LEU A 199 24.25 6.37 12.95
CA LEU A 199 25.07 6.17 14.14
C LEU A 199 25.66 7.50 14.60
N CYS A 200 25.48 7.86 15.87
CA CYS A 200 26.10 9.05 16.46
C CYS A 200 27.16 8.65 17.49
N ILE A 201 28.39 9.08 17.26
CA ILE A 201 29.57 8.77 18.06
C ILE A 201 29.99 10.03 18.80
N ILE A 202 30.25 9.90 20.09
CA ILE A 202 30.66 11.01 20.95
C ILE A 202 32.08 10.75 21.41
N CYS A 203 32.94 11.76 21.33
CA CYS A 203 34.26 11.72 21.93
C CYS A 203 34.53 13.01 22.70
N THR A 204 35.01 12.85 23.93
CA THR A 204 35.42 13.98 24.78
C THR A 204 36.93 14.01 24.95
N MET A 205 37.59 15.12 24.65
CA MET A 205 39.05 15.24 24.71
C MET A 205 39.49 16.56 25.33
N LYS A 206 40.47 16.49 26.25
CA LYS A 206 41.03 17.66 26.94
C LYS A 206 41.77 18.62 25.99
N ALA A 207 42.26 18.11 24.85
CA ALA A 207 43.02 18.87 23.87
C ALA A 207 42.17 19.79 22.97
N LEU A 208 40.85 19.59 22.92
CA LEU A 208 39.96 20.41 22.09
C LEU A 208 39.55 21.69 22.83
N GLN A 209 39.60 22.86 22.19
CA GLN A 209 39.07 24.10 22.75
C GLN A 209 37.62 24.34 22.32
N LYS A 210 37.25 23.93 21.11
CA LYS A 210 35.90 24.08 20.54
C LYS A 210 35.20 22.74 20.37
N ARG A 211 33.89 22.80 20.10
CA ARG A 211 33.07 21.63 19.77
C ARG A 211 33.00 21.51 18.26
N HIS A 212 33.21 20.31 17.75
CA HIS A 212 33.13 20.03 16.34
C HIS A 212 32.11 18.92 16.11
N VAL A 213 31.37 19.04 15.03
CA VAL A 213 30.48 17.99 14.56
C VAL A 213 30.86 17.72 13.12
N CYS A 214 31.03 16.44 12.79
CA CYS A 214 31.29 15.98 11.44
C CYS A 214 30.19 15.01 11.07
N ILE A 215 29.64 15.14 9.86
CA ILE A 215 28.59 14.25 9.36
C ILE A 215 29.08 13.64 8.06
N SER A 216 29.14 12.31 8.00
CA SER A 216 29.46 11.55 6.79
C SER A 216 28.23 10.82 6.28
N ARG A 217 27.95 10.96 4.98
CA ARG A 217 26.95 10.18 4.24
C ARG A 217 27.64 9.09 3.44
N LEU A 218 27.23 7.84 3.65
CA LEU A 218 27.76 6.69 2.93
C LEU A 218 27.00 6.44 1.61
N VAL A 219 27.73 6.10 0.54
CA VAL A 219 27.13 5.78 -0.78
C VAL A 219 26.26 4.53 -0.73
N ARG A 220 26.66 3.53 0.06
CA ARG A 220 25.98 2.24 0.23
C ARG A 220 25.66 2.03 1.71
N PRO A 221 24.59 1.28 2.05
CA PRO A 221 24.33 0.93 3.44
C PRO A 221 25.43 -0.02 3.90
N GLN A 222 26.06 0.28 5.03
CA GLN A 222 27.12 -0.57 5.59
C GLN A 222 26.60 -1.34 6.80
N ASN A 223 27.08 -2.57 6.96
CA ASN A 223 26.79 -3.39 8.13
C ASN A 223 28.08 -3.57 8.94
N TRP A 224 28.08 -3.07 10.18
CA TRP A 224 29.21 -3.15 11.11
C TRP A 224 28.87 -3.93 12.39
N GLY A 225 27.82 -4.77 12.36
CA GLY A 225 27.44 -5.66 13.45
C GLY A 225 25.94 -5.60 13.80
N GLU A 226 25.51 -6.40 14.77
CA GLU A 226 24.09 -6.61 15.12
C GLU A 226 23.35 -5.30 15.50
N ASN A 227 24.03 -4.41 16.24
CA ASN A 227 23.47 -3.12 16.65
C ASN A 227 23.68 -2.00 15.60
N SER A 228 24.39 -2.26 14.49
CA SER A 228 24.73 -1.29 13.45
C SER A 228 24.63 -1.91 12.04
N CYS A 229 23.49 -2.51 11.74
CA CYS A 229 23.16 -2.95 10.38
C CYS A 229 22.69 -1.75 9.54
N GLU A 230 22.89 -1.76 8.22
CA GLU A 230 22.38 -0.76 7.27
C GLU A 230 22.64 0.74 7.57
N VAL A 231 23.77 1.04 8.23
CA VAL A 231 24.14 2.43 8.56
C VAL A 231 24.38 3.21 7.27
N ARG A 232 23.77 4.40 7.17
CA ARG A 232 23.91 5.34 6.04
C ARG A 232 24.52 6.67 6.43
N PHE A 233 24.41 7.04 7.70
CA PHE A 233 24.90 8.30 8.25
C PHE A 233 25.73 8.05 9.49
N VAL A 234 26.92 8.63 9.53
CA VAL A 234 27.79 8.63 10.71
C VAL A 234 27.95 10.07 11.17
N ILE A 235 27.58 10.33 12.43
CA ILE A 235 27.66 11.64 13.06
C ILE A 235 28.73 11.56 14.14
N LEU A 236 29.79 12.33 14.01
CA LEU A 236 30.88 12.39 15.00
C LEU A 236 30.81 13.71 15.74
N VAL A 237 30.66 13.67 17.06
CA VAL A 237 30.65 14.85 17.93
C VAL A 237 31.89 14.85 18.81
N LEU A 238 32.74 15.85 18.61
CA LEU A 238 33.98 16.07 19.36
C LEU A 238 33.82 17.27 20.29
N ALA A 239 34.16 17.13 21.57
CA ALA A 239 34.02 18.23 22.54
C ALA A 239 35.03 18.22 23.70
N PRO A 240 35.33 19.38 24.30
CA PRO A 240 36.09 19.44 25.55
C PRO A 240 35.31 18.91 26.76
N PRO A 241 35.99 18.31 27.76
CA PRO A 241 35.37 17.78 28.97
C PRO A 241 34.95 18.87 29.98
N LYS A 242 35.62 20.04 29.98
CA LYS A 242 35.30 21.15 30.89
C LYS A 242 34.37 22.15 30.20
N MET A 243 33.06 21.97 30.34
CA MET A 243 32.04 22.90 29.84
C MET A 243 30.93 23.13 30.86
N LYS A 244 30.21 24.26 30.74
CA LYS A 244 28.98 24.54 31.50
C LYS A 244 27.98 23.38 31.29
N SER A 245 27.18 23.02 32.29
CA SER A 245 26.31 21.81 32.26
C SER A 245 25.40 21.72 31.01
N THR A 246 25.01 22.87 30.45
CA THR A 246 24.15 22.98 29.26
C THR A 246 24.87 22.91 27.91
N LYS A 247 26.21 22.73 27.89
CA LYS A 247 27.05 22.71 26.67
C LYS A 247 27.74 21.36 26.41
N THR A 248 27.35 20.30 27.10
CA THR A 248 28.01 18.99 27.02
C THR A 248 27.93 18.38 25.62
N ALA A 249 28.86 17.46 25.30
CA ALA A 249 28.86 16.72 24.03
C ALA A 249 27.55 15.96 23.81
N MET A 250 26.99 15.40 24.89
CA MET A 250 25.72 14.68 24.90
C MET A 250 24.52 15.57 24.51
N GLU A 251 24.50 16.84 24.94
CA GLU A 251 23.46 17.81 24.56
C GLU A 251 23.45 18.11 23.05
N VAL A 252 24.64 18.23 22.45
CA VAL A 252 24.82 18.46 21.02
C VAL A 252 24.41 17.22 20.24
N ALA A 253 24.95 16.06 20.64
CA ALA A 253 24.64 14.78 20.03
C ALA A 253 23.14 14.47 20.08
N ARG A 254 22.43 14.82 21.17
CA ARG A 254 20.98 14.68 21.27
C ARG A 254 20.21 15.54 20.26
N THR A 255 20.69 16.75 20.00
CA THR A 255 20.08 17.65 18.99
C THR A 255 20.10 16.98 17.61
N PHE A 256 21.25 16.46 17.20
CA PHE A 256 21.38 15.75 15.92
C PHE A 256 20.62 14.42 15.93
N ALA A 257 20.73 13.62 16.98
CA ALA A 257 19.98 12.38 17.13
C ALA A 257 18.46 12.59 17.02
N THR A 258 17.93 13.68 17.60
CA THR A 258 16.50 14.02 17.50
C THR A 258 16.11 14.35 16.05
N MET A 259 16.92 15.11 15.30
CA MET A 259 16.63 15.39 13.89
C MET A 259 16.71 14.14 13.02
N PHE A 260 17.77 13.33 13.21
CA PHE A 260 18.00 12.11 12.45
C PHE A 260 17.05 10.97 12.83
N SER A 261 16.28 11.08 13.92
CA SER A 261 15.21 10.13 14.24
C SER A 261 14.09 10.11 13.19
N ASP A 262 13.85 11.25 12.52
CA ASP A 262 12.86 11.38 11.46
C ASP A 262 13.37 10.77 10.15
N ILE A 263 12.63 9.77 9.67
CA ILE A 263 12.89 9.06 8.41
C ILE A 263 12.76 9.94 7.18
N THR A 264 11.81 10.89 7.19
CA THR A 264 11.57 11.78 6.04
C THR A 264 12.75 12.71 5.83
N PHE A 265 13.33 13.18 6.93
CA PHE A 265 14.53 13.99 6.96
C PHE A 265 15.75 13.23 6.41
N ARG A 266 15.99 11.99 6.88
CA ARG A 266 17.10 11.15 6.38
C ARG A 266 17.05 10.96 4.86
N GLN A 267 15.86 10.72 4.32
CA GLN A 267 15.68 10.59 2.86
C GLN A 267 15.89 11.91 2.12
N LYS A 268 15.51 13.05 2.71
CA LYS A 268 15.83 14.38 2.15
C LYS A 268 17.34 14.55 2.07
N LEU A 269 18.09 14.17 3.11
CA LEU A 269 19.55 14.21 3.14
C LEU A 269 20.20 13.28 2.09
N LEU A 270 19.67 12.08 1.85
CA LEU A 270 20.19 11.19 0.79
C LEU A 270 20.05 11.79 -0.62
N LYS A 271 19.08 12.68 -0.85
CA LYS A 271 18.83 13.30 -2.17
C LYS A 271 19.65 14.57 -2.44
N THR A 272 20.34 15.10 -1.43
CA THR A 272 21.17 16.29 -1.58
C THR A 272 22.42 15.96 -2.38
N ARG A 273 22.86 16.86 -3.26
CA ARG A 273 24.08 16.64 -4.08
C ARG A 273 25.24 17.50 -3.64
N THR A 274 24.93 18.65 -3.06
CA THR A 274 25.91 19.65 -2.61
C THR A 274 25.81 19.82 -1.10
N GLU A 275 26.90 20.27 -0.49
CA GLU A 275 26.94 20.56 0.94
C GLU A 275 25.94 21.63 1.36
N GLU A 276 25.74 22.66 0.54
CA GLU A 276 24.79 23.75 0.87
C GLU A 276 23.34 23.27 0.91
N GLU A 277 22.91 22.48 -0.08
CA GLU A 277 21.61 21.79 -0.03
C GLU A 277 21.44 20.93 1.25
N PHE A 278 22.52 20.31 1.74
CA PHE A 278 22.52 19.52 2.98
C PHE A 278 22.31 20.42 4.21
N LYS A 279 23.01 21.57 4.27
CA LYS A 279 22.85 22.58 5.32
C LYS A 279 21.44 23.19 5.30
N GLU A 280 20.90 23.52 4.13
CA GLU A 280 19.53 24.01 3.97
C GLU A 280 18.50 22.99 4.45
N ALA A 281 18.70 21.70 4.14
CA ALA A 281 17.81 20.64 4.60
C ALA A 281 17.77 20.54 6.13
N LEU A 282 18.92 20.70 6.81
CA LEU A 282 19.01 20.76 8.28
C LEU A 282 18.25 21.98 8.85
N VAL A 283 18.42 23.15 8.24
CA VAL A 283 17.72 24.39 8.66
C VAL A 283 16.21 24.22 8.52
N HIS A 284 15.76 23.66 7.40
CA HIS A 284 14.35 23.39 7.15
C HIS A 284 13.78 22.39 8.17
N GLN A 285 14.53 21.32 8.50
CA GLN A 285 14.08 20.35 9.50
C GLN A 285 13.95 20.98 10.89
N ARG A 286 14.89 21.85 11.26
CA ARG A 286 14.77 22.62 12.50
C ARG A 286 13.50 23.46 12.52
N GLN A 287 13.19 24.17 11.43
CA GLN A 287 11.98 24.99 11.35
C GLN A 287 10.73 24.13 11.55
N LEU A 288 10.68 22.96 10.90
CA LEU A 288 9.59 22.01 11.04
C LEU A 288 9.44 21.53 12.49
N LEU A 289 10.52 21.07 13.13
CA LEU A 289 10.51 20.66 14.53
C LEU A 289 10.20 21.82 15.49
N THR A 290 10.55 23.06 15.12
CA THR A 290 10.25 24.27 15.90
C THR A 290 8.79 24.69 15.79
N MET A 291 8.15 24.49 14.64
CA MET A 291 6.74 24.80 14.39
C MET A 291 5.79 23.73 14.92
N VAL A 292 6.23 22.47 14.94
CA VAL A 292 5.43 21.34 15.43
C VAL A 292 5.43 21.25 16.96
N MET A 293 6.44 21.79 17.65
CA MET A 293 6.59 21.67 19.12
C MET A 293 6.28 22.88 20.04
N PRO A 294 5.88 24.11 19.59
CA PRO A 294 5.60 25.21 20.51
C PRO A 294 4.18 25.12 21.11
N GLY A 295 3.47 24.02 20.91
CA GLY A 295 2.14 23.74 21.47
C GLY A 295 2.11 22.74 22.62
N MET A 296 3.24 22.21 23.10
CA MET A 296 3.19 21.10 24.07
C MET A 296 2.83 21.51 25.53
N LYS A 297 2.56 22.80 25.79
CA LYS A 297 2.10 23.30 27.10
C LYS A 297 0.66 23.80 27.16
N GLU A 298 -0.10 23.73 26.08
CA GLU A 298 -1.57 23.94 26.13
C GLU A 298 -2.36 23.03 25.18
N TYR A 299 -1.68 22.23 24.34
CA TYR A 299 -2.30 21.10 23.63
C TYR A 299 -2.15 19.75 24.37
N SER A 300 -1.40 19.67 25.47
CA SER A 300 -1.23 18.45 26.26
C SER A 300 -2.39 18.15 27.23
N ILE A 301 -3.39 19.03 27.32
CA ILE A 301 -4.69 18.73 27.96
C ILE A 301 -5.78 18.38 26.92
N PHE A 302 -5.53 18.57 25.62
CA PHE A 302 -6.45 18.12 24.55
C PHE A 302 -5.90 17.01 23.61
N SER A 303 -4.65 16.57 23.79
CA SER A 303 -4.07 15.44 23.06
C SER A 303 -3.65 14.25 23.95
N LEU A 304 -3.95 14.31 25.24
CA LEU A 304 -3.97 13.13 26.13
C LEU A 304 -5.40 12.57 26.26
N HIS A 305 -6.11 12.43 25.13
CA HIS A 305 -6.88 11.21 24.99
C HIS A 305 -5.85 10.12 24.68
N ALA A 306 -5.33 9.50 25.76
CA ALA A 306 -4.93 8.10 25.74
C ALA A 306 -5.84 7.42 24.73
N HIS A 307 -5.31 6.96 23.59
CA HIS A 307 -6.05 6.46 22.42
C HIS A 307 -7.42 5.95 22.88
N LYS A 308 -8.41 6.86 22.94
CA LYS A 308 -9.75 6.42 23.23
C LYS A 308 -10.06 5.71 21.93
N HIS A 309 -10.41 4.43 22.04
CA HIS A 309 -11.19 3.76 21.02
C HIS A 309 -12.03 4.82 20.30
N PRO A 310 -12.01 4.89 18.95
CA PRO A 310 -12.87 5.82 18.23
C PRO A 310 -14.26 5.63 18.81
N GLN A 311 -14.73 6.60 19.61
CA GLN A 311 -16.06 6.49 20.16
C GLN A 311 -16.97 6.50 18.94
N PRO A 312 -17.91 5.56 18.82
CA PRO A 312 -18.81 5.55 17.68
C PRO A 312 -19.47 6.93 17.57
N PRO A 313 -19.57 7.50 16.36
CA PRO A 313 -20.11 8.85 16.18
C PRO A 313 -21.47 8.95 16.85
N LYS A 314 -21.69 10.02 17.63
CA LYS A 314 -22.96 10.22 18.33
C LYS A 314 -23.99 10.73 17.31
N CYS A 315 -25.26 10.38 17.52
CA CYS A 315 -26.35 10.78 16.60
C CYS A 315 -26.41 12.31 16.38
N THR A 316 -25.93 13.10 17.35
CA THR A 316 -25.85 14.57 17.29
C THR A 316 -24.86 15.11 16.27
N ASP A 317 -23.87 14.31 15.84
CA ASP A 317 -22.83 14.74 14.90
C ASP A 317 -23.30 14.70 13.44
N PHE A 318 -24.43 14.01 13.17
CA PHE A 318 -25.05 13.89 11.85
C PHE A 318 -26.04 15.03 11.51
N VAL A 319 -26.44 15.83 12.51
CA VAL A 319 -27.49 16.86 12.37
C VAL A 319 -27.04 18.17 11.69
N PRO A 320 -25.77 18.66 11.76
CA PRO A 320 -25.42 19.93 11.15
C PRO A 320 -25.28 19.81 9.62
N PHE A 321 -26.33 20.25 8.91
CA PHE A 321 -26.41 20.23 7.45
C PHE A 321 -25.24 20.96 6.79
N GLY A 322 -24.48 20.26 5.94
CA GLY A 322 -23.40 20.83 5.11
C GLY A 322 -22.13 21.23 5.85
N LYS A 323 -22.02 20.98 7.18
CA LYS A 323 -20.82 21.31 7.95
C LYS A 323 -19.58 20.51 7.48
N GLY A 324 -19.74 19.20 7.24
CA GLY A 324 -18.63 18.34 6.80
C GLY A 324 -18.04 18.74 5.44
N ILE A 325 -18.89 19.13 4.49
CA ILE A 325 -18.45 19.62 3.17
C ILE A 325 -17.66 20.92 3.33
N ARG A 326 -18.15 21.87 4.14
CA ARG A 326 -17.46 23.14 4.37
C ARG A 326 -16.09 22.93 5.01
N GLU A 327 -15.98 22.01 5.97
CA GLU A 327 -14.71 21.67 6.61
C GLU A 327 -13.74 20.99 5.65
N ASP A 328 -14.22 20.08 4.80
CA ASP A 328 -13.40 19.42 3.77
C ASP A 328 -12.84 20.44 2.76
N ILE A 329 -13.67 21.37 2.27
CA ILE A 329 -13.25 22.44 1.36
C ILE A 329 -12.26 23.38 2.05
N MET A 330 -12.54 23.82 3.28
CA MET A 330 -11.67 24.74 4.01
C MET A 330 -10.28 24.14 4.29
N ARG A 331 -10.22 22.82 4.52
CA ARG A 331 -8.97 22.09 4.71
C ARG A 331 -8.17 21.92 3.41
N ARG A 332 -8.83 21.60 2.28
CA ARG A 332 -8.14 21.25 1.03
C ARG A 332 -7.86 22.45 0.11
N PHE A 333 -8.68 23.50 0.15
CA PHE A 333 -8.55 24.65 -0.74
C PHE A 333 -7.16 25.33 -0.70
N PRO A 334 -6.51 25.57 0.47
CA PRO A 334 -5.20 26.21 0.51
C PRO A 334 -4.08 25.38 -0.14
N VAL A 335 -4.18 24.05 -0.08
CA VAL A 335 -3.17 23.12 -0.62
C VAL A 335 -3.45 22.70 -2.07
N TYR A 336 -4.60 23.10 -2.64
CA TYR A 336 -5.02 22.72 -3.98
C TYR A 336 -4.02 23.13 -5.09
N PRO A 337 -3.45 24.35 -5.12
CA PRO A 337 -2.46 24.72 -6.13
C PRO A 337 -1.17 23.89 -6.05
N LEU A 338 -0.82 23.43 -4.84
CA LEU A 338 0.37 22.59 -4.62
C LEU A 338 0.25 21.23 -5.32
N ASP A 339 -0.96 20.73 -5.58
CA ASP A 339 -1.16 19.46 -6.28
C ASP A 339 -0.69 19.49 -7.74
N PHE A 340 -0.61 20.67 -8.36
CA PHE A 340 -0.09 20.86 -9.72
C PHE A 340 1.40 21.21 -9.73
N THR A 341 1.88 21.94 -8.72
CA THR A 341 3.27 22.40 -8.65
C THR A 341 4.21 21.37 -8.03
N ASP A 342 3.78 20.59 -7.02
CA ASP A 342 4.60 19.56 -6.37
C ASP A 342 5.05 18.45 -7.35
N GLY A 343 4.29 18.28 -8.44
CA GLY A 343 4.58 17.39 -9.55
C GLY A 343 5.65 17.89 -10.50
N ILE A 344 5.70 19.19 -10.76
CA ILE A 344 6.53 19.76 -11.84
C ILE A 344 7.81 20.38 -11.28
N ILE A 345 7.75 20.97 -10.08
CA ILE A 345 8.84 21.75 -9.46
C ILE A 345 9.73 20.82 -8.62
N GLY A 346 10.33 19.80 -9.26
CA GLY A 346 11.26 18.88 -8.61
C GLY A 346 12.39 18.39 -9.53
N LYS A 347 13.54 18.02 -8.95
CA LYS A 347 14.72 17.47 -9.66
C LYS A 347 14.29 16.45 -10.74
N SER A 348 14.91 16.46 -11.93
CA SER A 348 14.44 15.80 -13.17
C SER A 348 13.99 14.32 -13.06
N LYS A 349 14.47 13.56 -12.06
CA LYS A 349 13.97 12.21 -11.73
C LYS A 349 12.48 12.18 -11.36
N ALA A 350 11.91 13.28 -10.89
CA ALA A 350 10.50 13.37 -10.55
C ALA A 350 9.60 13.27 -11.79
N VAL A 351 9.94 14.00 -12.87
CA VAL A 351 9.17 14.02 -14.13
C VAL A 351 9.11 12.63 -14.77
N GLY A 352 10.24 11.91 -14.81
CA GLY A 352 10.29 10.54 -15.31
C GLY A 352 9.34 9.61 -14.55
N LYS A 353 9.34 9.69 -13.21
CA LYS A 353 8.43 8.90 -12.37
C LYS A 353 6.96 9.21 -12.69
N TYR A 354 6.58 10.47 -12.86
CA TYR A 354 5.21 10.83 -13.21
C TYR A 354 4.79 10.31 -14.58
N ILE A 355 5.65 10.44 -15.60
CA ILE A 355 5.33 9.91 -16.94
C ILE A 355 5.13 8.40 -16.86
N THR A 356 6.02 7.67 -16.19
CA THR A 356 5.87 6.21 -16.00
C THR A 356 4.61 5.87 -15.22
N THR A 357 4.29 6.60 -14.13
CA THR A 357 3.04 6.41 -13.38
C THR A 357 1.81 6.72 -14.22
N THR A 358 1.80 7.79 -15.01
CA THR A 358 0.69 8.14 -15.91
C THR A 358 0.47 7.05 -16.97
N LEU A 359 1.53 6.55 -17.58
CA LEU A 359 1.46 5.44 -18.55
C LEU A 359 0.97 4.15 -17.90
N PHE A 360 1.47 3.82 -16.71
CA PHE A 360 0.99 2.69 -15.91
C PHE A 360 -0.51 2.80 -15.64
N LEU A 361 -0.96 3.95 -15.13
CA LEU A 361 -2.37 4.22 -14.84
C LEU A 361 -3.24 4.17 -16.08
N TYR A 362 -2.75 4.69 -17.21
CA TYR A 362 -3.46 4.64 -18.48
C TYR A 362 -3.87 3.21 -18.85
N PHE A 363 -2.91 2.27 -18.87
CA PHE A 363 -3.22 0.87 -19.16
C PHE A 363 -4.00 0.19 -18.03
N ALA A 364 -3.69 0.52 -16.77
CA ALA A 364 -4.40 -0.02 -15.62
C ALA A 364 -5.89 0.38 -15.60
N CYS A 365 -6.25 1.54 -16.14
CA CYS A 365 -7.65 1.98 -16.26
C CYS A 365 -8.29 1.49 -17.56
N LEU A 366 -7.59 1.63 -18.71
CA LEU A 366 -8.14 1.30 -20.02
C LEU A 366 -8.55 -0.17 -20.14
N LEU A 367 -7.70 -1.10 -19.65
CA LEU A 367 -7.92 -2.53 -19.82
C LEU A 367 -9.18 -3.03 -19.09
N PRO A 368 -9.40 -2.74 -17.80
CA PRO A 368 -10.67 -3.06 -17.16
C PRO A 368 -11.86 -2.31 -17.76
N THR A 369 -11.70 -1.05 -18.20
CA THR A 369 -12.78 -0.32 -18.89
C THR A 369 -13.24 -1.05 -20.15
N ILE A 370 -12.33 -1.59 -20.95
CA ILE A 370 -12.68 -2.41 -22.13
C ILE A 370 -13.35 -3.72 -21.70
N ALA A 371 -12.80 -4.37 -20.67
CA ALA A 371 -13.34 -5.64 -20.17
C ALA A 371 -14.77 -5.50 -19.64
N PHE A 372 -15.03 -4.48 -18.82
CA PHE A 372 -16.36 -4.17 -18.30
C PHE A 372 -17.30 -3.62 -19.36
N GLY A 373 -16.80 -2.83 -20.31
CA GLY A 373 -17.59 -2.41 -21.47
C GLY A 373 -18.06 -3.60 -22.30
N SER A 374 -17.18 -4.59 -22.53
CA SER A 374 -17.55 -5.82 -23.24
C SER A 374 -18.51 -6.69 -22.43
N LEU A 375 -18.44 -6.66 -21.11
CA LEU A 375 -19.36 -7.39 -20.24
C LEU A 375 -20.74 -6.71 -20.21
N ASN A 376 -20.78 -5.38 -20.14
CA ASN A 376 -22.01 -4.59 -20.18
C ASN A 376 -22.70 -4.68 -21.54
N ASP A 377 -21.95 -4.71 -22.65
CA ASP A 377 -22.49 -4.95 -24.00
C ASP A 377 -23.28 -6.26 -24.05
N GLU A 378 -22.72 -7.33 -23.49
CA GLU A 378 -23.38 -8.63 -23.41
C GLU A 378 -24.56 -8.67 -22.44
N ASN A 379 -24.48 -7.94 -21.32
CA ASN A 379 -25.53 -7.90 -20.32
C ASN A 379 -26.73 -7.02 -20.73
N THR A 380 -26.49 -6.01 -21.58
CA THR A 380 -27.49 -5.01 -21.99
C THR A 380 -27.94 -5.17 -23.44
N ASN A 381 -27.52 -6.24 -24.13
CA ASN A 381 -27.78 -6.48 -25.55
C ASN A 381 -27.31 -5.33 -26.47
N GLY A 382 -26.21 -4.66 -26.10
CA GLY A 382 -25.61 -3.57 -26.87
C GLY A 382 -26.06 -2.15 -26.52
N ALA A 383 -26.91 -1.96 -25.50
CA ALA A 383 -27.30 -0.62 -25.07
C ALA A 383 -26.13 0.18 -24.46
N ILE A 384 -25.30 -0.49 -23.64
CA ILE A 384 -24.07 0.06 -23.08
C ILE A 384 -22.88 -0.70 -23.67
N ASP A 385 -22.20 -0.08 -24.62
CA ASP A 385 -21.08 -0.66 -25.33
C ASP A 385 -19.71 -0.22 -24.78
N VAL A 386 -18.64 -0.72 -25.37
CA VAL A 386 -17.26 -0.37 -24.99
C VAL A 386 -16.98 1.11 -25.22
N GLN A 387 -17.56 1.72 -26.27
CA GLN A 387 -17.35 3.13 -26.60
C GLN A 387 -17.95 4.05 -25.53
N LYS A 388 -19.22 3.83 -25.13
CA LYS A 388 -19.87 4.56 -24.04
C LYS A 388 -19.12 4.37 -22.71
N THR A 389 -18.57 3.18 -22.48
CA THR A 389 -17.78 2.89 -21.26
C THR A 389 -16.46 3.65 -21.21
N ILE A 390 -15.70 3.73 -22.32
CA ILE A 390 -14.47 4.52 -22.38
C ILE A 390 -14.77 6.01 -22.25
N ALA A 391 -15.84 6.50 -22.88
CA ALA A 391 -16.21 7.91 -22.79
C ALA A 391 -16.67 8.30 -21.39
N GLY A 392 -17.54 7.50 -20.76
CA GLY A 392 -17.98 7.71 -19.38
C GLY A 392 -16.79 7.72 -18.41
N GLN A 393 -15.87 6.78 -18.59
CA GLN A 393 -14.63 6.72 -17.80
C GLN A 393 -13.75 7.96 -17.97
N SER A 394 -13.54 8.41 -19.22
CA SER A 394 -12.68 9.57 -19.48
C SER A 394 -13.29 10.86 -18.91
N ILE A 395 -14.59 11.09 -19.13
CA ILE A 395 -15.28 12.30 -18.66
C ILE A 395 -15.29 12.33 -17.14
N GLY A 396 -15.73 11.26 -16.49
CA GLY A 396 -15.84 11.26 -15.04
C GLY A 396 -14.48 11.18 -14.34
N GLY A 397 -13.48 10.51 -14.92
CA GLY A 397 -12.10 10.55 -14.46
C GLY A 397 -11.48 11.96 -14.55
N LEU A 398 -11.74 12.69 -15.64
CA LEU A 398 -11.25 14.06 -15.83
C LEU A 398 -11.89 15.02 -14.82
N LEU A 399 -13.21 14.99 -14.68
CA LEU A 399 -13.94 15.82 -13.72
C LEU A 399 -13.51 15.52 -12.29
N TYR A 400 -13.33 14.24 -11.94
CA TYR A 400 -12.87 13.87 -10.61
C TYR A 400 -11.42 14.30 -10.36
N ALA A 401 -10.49 14.12 -11.31
CA ALA A 401 -9.11 14.55 -11.16
C ALA A 401 -8.98 16.07 -10.93
N LEU A 402 -9.83 16.86 -11.61
CA LEU A 402 -9.86 18.31 -11.47
C LEU A 402 -10.48 18.75 -10.14
N PHE A 403 -11.65 18.25 -9.77
CA PHE A 403 -12.44 18.81 -8.67
C PHE A 403 -12.39 18.02 -7.36
N SER A 404 -11.86 16.79 -7.32
CA SER A 404 -11.83 15.98 -6.10
C SER A 404 -10.97 16.62 -5.00
N GLY A 405 -11.28 16.31 -3.75
CA GLY A 405 -10.41 16.59 -2.62
C GLY A 405 -9.31 15.54 -2.47
N GLN A 406 -9.57 14.26 -2.78
CA GLN A 406 -8.54 13.21 -2.84
C GLN A 406 -8.28 12.73 -4.29
N PRO A 407 -7.33 13.35 -5.01
CA PRO A 407 -7.08 13.06 -6.44
C PRO A 407 -6.34 11.76 -6.72
N LEU A 408 -5.86 11.06 -5.68
CA LEU A 408 -5.23 9.75 -5.80
C LEU A 408 -6.25 8.62 -6.00
N VAL A 409 -7.52 8.85 -5.67
CA VAL A 409 -8.60 7.91 -5.93
C VAL A 409 -8.92 7.88 -7.42
N ILE A 410 -9.01 6.69 -7.99
CA ILE A 410 -9.34 6.47 -9.40
C ILE A 410 -10.78 5.98 -9.50
N LEU A 411 -11.57 6.66 -10.32
CA LEU A 411 -12.93 6.21 -10.64
C LEU A 411 -12.90 5.19 -11.77
N LEU A 412 -13.72 4.14 -11.71
CA LEU A 412 -13.88 3.13 -12.75
C LEU A 412 -15.26 2.47 -12.64
N THR A 413 -15.79 1.92 -13.72
CA THR A 413 -16.91 0.97 -13.64
C THR A 413 -16.40 -0.33 -13.01
N THR A 414 -17.09 -0.86 -11.99
CA THR A 414 -16.68 -2.09 -11.27
C THR A 414 -17.60 -3.29 -11.55
N ALA A 415 -17.19 -4.48 -11.11
CA ALA A 415 -17.97 -5.71 -11.29
C ALA A 415 -19.34 -5.66 -10.59
N PRO A 416 -19.47 -5.22 -9.31
CA PRO A 416 -20.77 -5.07 -8.67
C PRO A 416 -21.71 -4.15 -9.45
N LEU A 417 -21.18 -3.09 -10.04
CA LEU A 417 -21.94 -2.16 -10.86
C LEU A 417 -22.41 -2.80 -12.18
N ALA A 418 -21.57 -3.57 -12.86
CA ALA A 418 -21.94 -4.32 -14.06
C ALA A 418 -23.07 -5.34 -13.79
N ILE A 419 -23.02 -6.00 -12.64
CA ILE A 419 -24.10 -6.89 -12.17
C ILE A 419 -25.39 -6.08 -11.93
N TYR A 420 -25.29 -4.91 -11.32
CA TYR A 420 -26.44 -4.04 -11.07
C TYR A 420 -27.11 -3.59 -12.38
N ILE A 421 -26.32 -3.19 -13.37
CA ILE A 421 -26.79 -2.84 -14.72
C ILE A 421 -27.51 -4.02 -15.38
N GLN A 422 -26.97 -5.24 -15.25
CA GLN A 422 -27.63 -6.45 -15.75
C GLN A 422 -29.00 -6.65 -15.11
N VAL A 423 -29.12 -6.47 -13.79
CA VAL A 423 -30.41 -6.61 -13.09
C VAL A 423 -31.41 -5.56 -13.57
N ILE A 424 -30.99 -4.31 -13.76
CA ILE A 424 -31.84 -3.25 -14.32
C ILE A 424 -32.37 -3.68 -15.69
N ARG A 425 -31.51 -4.22 -16.56
CA ARG A 425 -31.92 -4.70 -17.89
C ARG A 425 -32.96 -5.82 -17.81
N VAL A 426 -32.75 -6.80 -16.93
CA VAL A 426 -33.71 -7.91 -16.73
C VAL A 426 -35.06 -7.38 -16.24
N ILE A 427 -35.07 -6.42 -15.30
CA ILE A 427 -36.32 -5.79 -14.83
C ILE A 427 -37.00 -5.05 -15.99
N CYS A 428 -36.25 -4.33 -16.83
CA CYS A 428 -36.83 -3.65 -17.99
C CYS A 428 -37.46 -4.64 -18.98
N ASP A 429 -36.84 -5.81 -19.18
CA ASP A 429 -37.38 -6.87 -20.04
C ASP A 429 -38.61 -7.56 -19.43
N ASP A 430 -38.63 -7.79 -18.11
CA ASP A 430 -39.76 -8.42 -17.42
C ASP A 430 -41.00 -7.52 -17.37
N TYR A 431 -40.81 -6.19 -17.30
CA TYR A 431 -41.88 -5.20 -17.17
C TYR A 431 -42.12 -4.35 -18.43
N ASP A 432 -41.46 -4.67 -19.54
CA ASP A 432 -41.53 -3.95 -20.84
C ASP A 432 -41.30 -2.43 -20.71
N LEU A 433 -40.23 -2.06 -19.98
CA LEU A 433 -39.84 -0.66 -19.75
C LEU A 433 -38.69 -0.25 -20.68
N ASP A 434 -38.68 1.02 -21.10
CA ASP A 434 -37.52 1.56 -21.81
C ASP A 434 -36.28 1.61 -20.91
N PHE A 435 -35.26 0.84 -21.30
CA PHE A 435 -34.04 0.67 -20.53
C PHE A 435 -33.30 1.99 -20.31
N ASN A 436 -33.13 2.81 -21.36
CA ASN A 436 -32.34 4.04 -21.28
C ASN A 436 -32.97 5.04 -20.30
N SER A 437 -34.28 5.18 -20.36
CA SER A 437 -35.03 6.11 -19.52
C SER A 437 -35.15 5.60 -18.07
N PHE A 438 -35.37 4.30 -17.85
CA PHE A 438 -35.37 3.70 -16.51
C PHE A 438 -33.97 3.74 -15.85
N TYR A 439 -32.93 3.51 -16.65
CA TYR A 439 -31.53 3.65 -16.24
C TYR A 439 -31.23 5.08 -15.78
N ALA A 440 -31.60 6.09 -16.58
CA ALA A 440 -31.40 7.49 -16.22
C ALA A 440 -32.09 7.87 -14.90
N TRP A 441 -33.37 7.51 -14.72
CA TRP A 441 -34.09 7.78 -13.47
C TRP A 441 -33.49 7.08 -12.26
N THR A 442 -33.04 5.83 -12.41
CA THR A 442 -32.35 5.10 -11.34
C THR A 442 -31.06 5.83 -10.91
N GLY A 443 -30.30 6.33 -11.88
CA GLY A 443 -29.07 7.09 -11.64
C GLY A 443 -29.30 8.49 -11.03
N LEU A 444 -30.40 9.15 -11.39
CA LEU A 444 -30.81 10.43 -10.78
C LEU A 444 -31.21 10.25 -9.31
N TRP A 445 -32.01 9.23 -9.00
CA TRP A 445 -32.34 8.90 -7.61
C TRP A 445 -31.12 8.53 -6.79
N ASN A 446 -30.21 7.72 -7.36
CA ASN A 446 -28.93 7.40 -6.75
C ASN A 446 -28.13 8.67 -6.39
N SER A 447 -28.00 9.58 -7.35
CA SER A 447 -27.26 10.84 -7.15
C SER A 447 -27.92 11.74 -6.10
N LEU A 448 -29.24 11.78 -6.03
CA LEU A 448 -29.98 12.49 -4.98
C LEU A 448 -29.66 11.94 -3.59
N PHE A 449 -29.69 10.62 -3.41
CA PHE A 449 -29.36 10.00 -2.12
C PHE A 449 -27.89 10.21 -1.73
N LEU A 450 -26.96 10.13 -2.68
CA LEU A 450 -25.55 10.42 -2.42
C LEU A 450 -25.31 11.87 -1.99
N ALA A 451 -25.98 12.83 -2.64
CA ALA A 451 -25.94 14.23 -2.22
C ALA A 451 -26.50 14.40 -0.80
N LEU A 452 -27.62 13.74 -0.48
CA LEU A 452 -28.20 13.75 0.86
C LEU A 452 -27.22 13.18 1.90
N TYR A 453 -26.53 12.08 1.60
CA TYR A 453 -25.52 11.49 2.48
C TYR A 453 -24.34 12.44 2.73
N ALA A 454 -23.90 13.17 1.71
CA ALA A 454 -22.85 14.18 1.84
C ALA A 454 -23.28 15.35 2.74
N PHE A 455 -24.52 15.83 2.61
CA PHE A 455 -25.04 16.93 3.43
C PHE A 455 -25.35 16.56 4.89
N LEU A 456 -25.76 15.31 5.14
CA LEU A 456 -26.08 14.79 6.48
C LEU A 456 -24.86 14.22 7.23
N ASN A 457 -23.65 14.48 6.74
CA ASN A 457 -22.40 13.97 7.30
C ASN A 457 -22.39 12.43 7.50
N LEU A 458 -23.08 11.68 6.63
CA LEU A 458 -23.13 10.22 6.75
C LEU A 458 -21.75 9.57 6.56
N SER A 459 -20.79 10.26 5.93
CA SER A 459 -19.43 9.75 5.76
C SER A 459 -18.73 9.42 7.09
N LEU A 460 -19.21 9.94 8.23
CA LEU A 460 -18.76 9.52 9.57
C LEU A 460 -19.00 8.03 9.85
N VAL A 461 -19.97 7.40 9.18
CA VAL A 461 -20.19 5.94 9.23
C VAL A 461 -18.94 5.18 8.78
N MET A 462 -18.06 5.79 7.97
CA MET A 462 -16.79 5.18 7.57
C MET A 462 -15.89 4.85 8.77
N SER A 463 -15.97 5.62 9.87
CA SER A 463 -15.21 5.33 11.10
C SER A 463 -15.55 3.97 11.73
N LEU A 464 -16.70 3.40 11.36
CA LEU A 464 -17.16 2.08 11.79
C LEU A 464 -16.59 0.95 10.91
N PHE A 465 -16.20 1.23 9.66
CA PHE A 465 -15.51 0.24 8.85
C PHE A 465 -14.11 0.03 9.44
N LYS A 466 -13.79 -1.22 9.75
CA LYS A 466 -12.45 -1.64 10.16
C LYS A 466 -11.87 -2.57 9.13
N ARG A 467 -10.55 -2.70 9.19
CA ARG A 467 -9.74 -3.59 8.36
C ARG A 467 -10.37 -4.96 8.10
N SER A 468 -10.90 -5.61 9.15
CA SER A 468 -11.56 -6.93 8.99
C SER A 468 -12.76 -6.93 8.05
N THR A 469 -13.53 -5.84 7.97
CA THR A 469 -14.61 -5.68 6.99
C THR A 469 -14.06 -5.38 5.60
N GLU A 470 -13.03 -4.54 5.50
CA GLU A 470 -12.37 -4.20 4.24
C GLU A 470 -11.78 -5.45 3.55
N GLU A 471 -11.15 -6.34 4.33
CA GLU A 471 -10.57 -7.58 3.85
C GLU A 471 -11.62 -8.57 3.29
N ILE A 472 -12.81 -8.60 3.89
CA ILE A 472 -13.92 -9.43 3.41
C ILE A 472 -14.44 -8.89 2.07
N ILE A 473 -14.62 -7.57 1.96
CA ILE A 473 -15.07 -6.91 0.72
C ILE A 473 -14.04 -7.13 -0.39
N ALA A 474 -12.76 -6.95 -0.10
CA ALA A 474 -11.67 -7.18 -1.06
C ALA A 474 -11.68 -8.63 -1.58
N LEU A 475 -11.82 -9.61 -0.69
CA LEU A 475 -11.84 -11.02 -1.06
C LEU A 475 -13.12 -11.39 -1.85
N PHE A 476 -14.27 -10.79 -1.51
CA PHE A 476 -15.52 -10.94 -2.26
C PHE A 476 -15.38 -10.42 -3.70
N ILE A 477 -14.80 -9.24 -3.88
CA ILE A 477 -14.53 -8.66 -5.20
C ILE A 477 -13.59 -9.58 -6.00
N SER A 478 -12.52 -10.10 -5.36
CA SER A 478 -11.61 -11.06 -5.98
C SER A 478 -12.30 -12.35 -6.44
N ILE A 479 -13.18 -12.92 -5.62
CA ILE A 479 -13.93 -14.14 -5.96
C ILE A 479 -14.90 -13.88 -7.11
N THR A 480 -15.55 -12.71 -7.12
CA THR A 480 -16.46 -12.31 -8.19
C THR A 480 -15.72 -12.23 -9.54
N PHE A 481 -14.54 -11.60 -9.57
CA PHE A 481 -13.71 -11.53 -10.78
C PHE A 481 -13.29 -12.90 -11.30
N LEU A 482 -12.88 -13.80 -10.40
CA LEU A 482 -12.53 -15.18 -10.76
C LEU A 482 -13.72 -15.89 -11.42
N LEU A 483 -14.91 -15.77 -10.84
CA LEU A 483 -16.11 -16.45 -11.34
C LEU A 483 -16.64 -15.85 -12.63
N ASP A 484 -16.58 -14.55 -12.82
CA ASP A 484 -16.96 -13.90 -14.08
C ASP A 484 -16.03 -14.30 -15.23
N ALA A 485 -14.72 -14.41 -14.98
CA ALA A 485 -13.78 -14.92 -15.96
C ALA A 485 -14.08 -16.38 -16.35
N VAL A 486 -14.32 -17.25 -15.37
CA VAL A 486 -14.65 -18.66 -15.60
C VAL A 486 -15.99 -18.79 -16.33
N LYS A 487 -17.02 -18.03 -15.94
CA LYS A 487 -18.34 -18.02 -16.58
C LYS A 487 -18.25 -17.57 -18.04
N GLY A 488 -17.46 -16.53 -18.30
CA GLY A 488 -17.17 -16.05 -19.66
C GLY A 488 -16.55 -17.14 -20.53
N MET A 489 -15.55 -17.85 -20.00
CA MET A 489 -14.94 -18.99 -20.71
C MET A 489 -15.90 -20.14 -20.94
N VAL A 490 -16.68 -20.53 -19.92
CA VAL A 490 -17.68 -21.58 -20.04
C VAL A 490 -18.68 -21.23 -21.14
N LYS A 491 -19.13 -19.97 -21.24
CA LYS A 491 -20.02 -19.48 -22.32
C LYS A 491 -19.36 -19.62 -23.70
N ILE A 492 -18.07 -19.31 -23.84
CA ILE A 492 -17.31 -19.51 -25.09
C ILE A 492 -17.25 -21.01 -25.43
N PHE A 493 -16.92 -21.88 -24.47
CA PHE A 493 -16.90 -23.33 -24.71
C PHE A 493 -18.27 -23.87 -25.11
N TRP A 494 -19.34 -23.45 -24.44
CA TRP A 494 -20.71 -23.83 -24.85
C TRP A 494 -21.02 -23.39 -26.27
N LYS A 495 -20.67 -22.17 -26.65
CA LYS A 495 -20.91 -21.63 -28.00
C LYS A 495 -20.12 -22.36 -29.08
N TYR A 496 -18.81 -22.50 -28.90
CA TYR A 496 -17.90 -22.95 -29.97
C TYR A 496 -17.58 -24.46 -29.93
N TYR A 497 -17.60 -25.09 -28.75
CA TYR A 497 -17.32 -26.52 -28.59
C TYR A 497 -18.60 -27.38 -28.68
N TYR A 498 -19.66 -26.99 -27.94
CA TYR A 498 -20.92 -27.76 -27.87
C TYR A 498 -21.97 -27.30 -28.90
N GLY A 499 -22.07 -26.01 -29.20
CA GLY A 499 -23.06 -25.45 -30.13
C GLY A 499 -22.98 -26.02 -31.55
N HIS A 500 -21.77 -26.41 -32.00
CA HIS A 500 -21.57 -27.03 -33.31
C HIS A 500 -22.12 -28.46 -33.40
N HIS A 501 -22.27 -29.17 -32.26
CA HIS A 501 -22.84 -30.53 -32.23
C HIS A 501 -24.36 -30.53 -32.44
N TYR A 502 -25.08 -29.51 -31.95
CA TYR A 502 -26.55 -29.44 -32.09
C TYR A 502 -27.01 -29.09 -33.52
N TYR A 503 -26.31 -28.20 -34.23
CA TYR A 503 -26.63 -27.87 -35.62
C TYR A 503 -26.30 -29.01 -36.59
N THR A 504 -25.19 -29.72 -36.35
CA THR A 504 -24.77 -30.87 -37.17
C THR A 504 -25.73 -32.05 -36.98
N LYS A 505 -26.33 -32.23 -35.79
CA LYS A 505 -27.33 -33.28 -35.54
C LYS A 505 -28.68 -33.00 -36.22
N ARG A 506 -29.11 -31.73 -36.31
CA ARG A 506 -30.36 -31.34 -37.00
C ARG A 506 -30.25 -31.40 -38.53
N THR A 507 -29.09 -31.05 -39.07
CA THR A 507 -28.82 -31.18 -40.52
C THR A 507 -28.57 -32.63 -40.91
N SER A 508 -27.85 -33.43 -40.12
CA SER A 508 -27.73 -34.87 -40.39
C SER A 508 -29.05 -35.64 -40.20
N SER A 509 -29.93 -35.24 -39.27
CA SER A 509 -31.26 -35.87 -39.12
C SER A 509 -32.24 -35.48 -40.23
N LEU A 510 -32.19 -34.25 -40.74
CA LEU A 510 -33.00 -33.84 -41.90
C LEU A 510 -32.43 -34.40 -43.21
N VAL A 511 -31.11 -34.49 -43.37
CA VAL A 511 -30.46 -35.11 -44.53
C VAL A 511 -30.63 -36.64 -44.50
N SER A 512 -30.71 -37.28 -43.32
CA SER A 512 -31.08 -38.71 -43.23
C SER A 512 -32.57 -38.96 -43.44
N LEU A 513 -33.45 -37.98 -43.24
CA LEU A 513 -34.89 -38.09 -43.52
C LEU A 513 -35.23 -37.76 -44.99
N LEU A 514 -34.49 -36.82 -45.61
CA LEU A 514 -34.56 -36.52 -47.04
C LEU A 514 -33.81 -37.54 -47.92
N GLY A 515 -32.99 -38.41 -47.33
CA GLY A 515 -32.33 -39.53 -48.02
C GLY A 515 -33.18 -40.80 -48.17
N VAL A 516 -34.44 -40.81 -47.72
CA VAL A 516 -35.32 -42.01 -47.75
C VAL A 516 -36.65 -41.76 -48.51
N SER A 517 -36.85 -40.60 -49.13
CA SER A 517 -38.10 -40.29 -49.85
C SER A 517 -37.87 -39.93 -51.31
N THR A 518 -37.37 -40.87 -52.13
CA THR A 518 -37.57 -40.89 -53.60
C THR A 518 -37.01 -42.19 -54.24
N SER A 519 -37.59 -43.36 -53.93
CA SER A 519 -37.46 -44.52 -54.82
C SER A 519 -38.53 -45.58 -54.57
N LEU A 520 -39.79 -45.21 -54.82
CA LEU A 520 -40.88 -46.18 -55.02
C LEU A 520 -41.71 -45.72 -56.22
N ASN A 521 -41.15 -45.87 -57.42
CA ASN A 521 -41.96 -46.29 -58.56
C ASN A 521 -41.10 -47.00 -59.62
N THR A 522 -41.31 -48.32 -59.70
CA THR A 522 -41.38 -49.14 -60.92
C THR A 522 -40.51 -48.76 -62.14
N SER A 523 -39.41 -49.48 -62.34
CA SER A 523 -39.36 -50.64 -63.26
C SER A 523 -37.89 -51.08 -63.49
N LEU A 524 -37.58 -52.30 -63.04
CA LEU A 524 -36.54 -53.14 -63.61
C LEU A 524 -36.61 -53.05 -65.13
N HIS A 525 -35.52 -52.68 -65.81
CA HIS A 525 -34.96 -53.39 -66.96
C HIS A 525 -33.71 -52.68 -67.50
N THR A 526 -32.70 -53.50 -67.80
CA THR A 526 -31.58 -53.33 -68.75
C THR A 526 -30.43 -52.38 -68.41
N THR A 527 -29.33 -52.85 -67.78
CA THR A 527 -28.10 -53.45 -68.39
C THR A 527 -27.40 -52.64 -69.47
N LEU A 528 -26.10 -52.39 -69.21
CA LEU A 528 -24.96 -52.36 -70.15
C LEU A 528 -24.95 -51.23 -71.20
N ASN A 529 -23.97 -50.33 -71.14
CA ASN A 529 -22.73 -50.48 -71.91
C ASN A 529 -21.80 -49.25 -71.86
N THR A 530 -20.51 -49.57 -72.08
CA THR A 530 -19.50 -48.80 -72.81
C THR A 530 -18.90 -47.53 -72.19
N SER A 531 -17.70 -47.74 -71.63
CA SER A 531 -16.51 -46.93 -71.87
C SER A 531 -16.47 -46.24 -73.25
N PHE A 532 -16.05 -44.98 -73.32
CA PHE A 532 -14.99 -44.47 -74.22
C PHE A 532 -14.81 -42.94 -74.08
N LEU A 533 -13.56 -42.53 -73.83
CA LEU A 533 -12.87 -41.34 -74.36
C LEU A 533 -13.51 -39.93 -74.24
N ALA A 534 -12.99 -39.10 -73.32
CA ALA A 534 -12.23 -37.88 -73.65
C ALA A 534 -11.93 -37.03 -72.38
N SER A 535 -10.66 -36.72 -72.16
CA SER A 535 -10.18 -35.53 -71.46
C SER A 535 -9.44 -34.65 -72.49
N PRO A 536 -9.03 -33.40 -72.22
CA PRO A 536 -9.43 -32.44 -71.19
C PRO A 536 -9.82 -31.06 -71.79
N THR A 537 -10.58 -30.21 -71.09
CA THR A 537 -10.46 -28.75 -71.28
C THR A 537 -10.97 -27.99 -70.06
N GLU A 538 -10.13 -27.08 -69.58
CA GLU A 538 -10.31 -26.21 -68.43
C GLU A 538 -11.53 -25.30 -68.58
N LEU A 539 -12.36 -25.20 -67.54
CA LEU A 539 -12.87 -23.92 -67.07
C LEU A 539 -13.22 -24.02 -65.57
N ALA A 540 -12.78 -23.03 -64.83
CA ALA A 540 -12.76 -22.95 -63.37
C ALA A 540 -14.09 -23.26 -62.69
N MET A 541 -14.03 -24.12 -61.66
CA MET A 541 -14.80 -23.97 -60.42
C MET A 541 -14.17 -24.83 -59.32
N THR A 542 -13.42 -24.16 -58.45
CA THR A 542 -12.75 -24.70 -57.27
C THR A 542 -13.77 -25.23 -56.26
N GLY A 543 -13.88 -26.56 -56.15
CA GLY A 543 -14.54 -27.25 -55.05
C GLY A 543 -13.52 -27.78 -54.03
N SER A 544 -13.55 -27.20 -52.81
CA SER A 544 -13.17 -27.73 -51.48
C SER A 544 -12.02 -28.74 -51.34
N PRO A 545 -11.16 -28.60 -50.30
CA PRO A 545 -11.56 -29.21 -49.02
C PRO A 545 -10.99 -28.49 -47.78
N SER A 546 -11.83 -27.87 -46.92
CA SER A 546 -11.58 -27.70 -45.47
C SER A 546 -12.47 -26.63 -44.84
N ALA A 547 -13.58 -27.00 -44.17
CA ALA A 547 -14.29 -26.06 -43.29
C ALA A 547 -15.19 -26.79 -42.27
N THR A 548 -14.64 -27.73 -41.49
CA THR A 548 -15.43 -28.37 -40.41
C THR A 548 -14.69 -28.42 -39.07
N HIS A 549 -13.55 -27.73 -38.94
CA HIS A 549 -12.69 -27.78 -37.74
C HIS A 549 -12.64 -26.48 -36.91
N SER A 550 -13.31 -25.41 -37.33
CA SER A 550 -13.06 -24.06 -36.77
C SER A 550 -13.54 -23.86 -35.32
N GLY A 551 -14.69 -24.42 -34.92
CA GLY A 551 -15.27 -24.13 -33.60
C GLY A 551 -14.47 -24.67 -32.42
N ARG A 552 -13.98 -25.93 -32.50
CA ARG A 552 -13.20 -26.53 -31.41
C ARG A 552 -11.85 -25.88 -31.23
N ALA A 553 -11.20 -25.50 -32.34
CA ALA A 553 -9.93 -24.79 -32.32
C ALA A 553 -10.07 -23.42 -31.63
N THR A 554 -11.14 -22.66 -31.91
CA THR A 554 -11.44 -21.39 -31.23
C THR A 554 -11.61 -21.57 -29.72
N ALA A 555 -12.32 -22.60 -29.27
CA ALA A 555 -12.52 -22.86 -27.83
C ALA A 555 -11.20 -23.18 -27.12
N VAL A 556 -10.38 -24.09 -27.67
CA VAL A 556 -9.10 -24.47 -27.06
C VAL A 556 -8.12 -23.29 -27.05
N LEU A 557 -8.03 -22.55 -28.17
CA LEU A 557 -7.13 -21.40 -28.26
C LEU A 557 -7.59 -20.26 -27.34
N SER A 558 -8.89 -20.06 -27.14
CA SER A 558 -9.40 -19.10 -26.14
C SER A 558 -8.94 -19.43 -24.72
N LEU A 559 -8.94 -20.71 -24.34
CA LEU A 559 -8.44 -21.16 -23.04
C LEU A 559 -6.93 -20.92 -22.90
N LEU A 560 -6.16 -21.26 -23.94
CA LEU A 560 -4.72 -21.07 -23.96
C LEU A 560 -4.35 -19.59 -23.84
N ILE A 561 -5.06 -18.71 -24.55
CA ILE A 561 -4.84 -17.26 -24.49
C ILE A 561 -5.20 -16.72 -23.10
N MET A 562 -6.32 -17.14 -22.51
CA MET A 562 -6.71 -16.70 -21.17
C MET A 562 -5.66 -17.09 -20.12
N LEU A 563 -5.29 -18.38 -20.09
CA LEU A 563 -4.31 -18.90 -19.13
C LEU A 563 -2.89 -18.36 -19.41
N GLY A 564 -2.54 -18.16 -20.67
CA GLY A 564 -1.26 -17.58 -21.08
C GLY A 564 -1.12 -16.12 -20.65
N THR A 565 -2.18 -15.31 -20.83
CA THR A 565 -2.22 -13.92 -20.34
C THR A 565 -2.02 -13.87 -18.84
N LEU A 566 -2.71 -14.75 -18.09
CA LEU A 566 -2.53 -14.87 -16.65
C LEU A 566 -1.10 -15.28 -16.28
N TRP A 567 -0.57 -16.33 -16.92
CA TRP A 567 0.75 -16.88 -16.63
C TRP A 567 1.85 -15.83 -16.84
N LEU A 568 1.86 -15.14 -17.98
CA LEU A 568 2.84 -14.11 -18.27
C LEU A 568 2.68 -12.91 -17.34
N GLY A 569 1.45 -12.41 -17.15
CA GLY A 569 1.18 -11.29 -16.27
C GLY A 569 1.63 -11.56 -14.83
N TYR A 570 1.26 -12.73 -14.29
CA TYR A 570 1.63 -13.11 -12.92
C TYR A 570 3.14 -13.34 -12.76
N THR A 571 3.80 -13.92 -13.76
CA THR A 571 5.26 -14.12 -13.74
C THR A 571 5.97 -12.76 -13.71
N LEU A 572 5.59 -11.82 -14.58
CA LEU A 572 6.11 -10.44 -14.60
C LEU A 572 5.84 -9.68 -13.30
N TYR A 573 4.67 -9.88 -12.68
CA TYR A 573 4.37 -9.34 -11.37
C TYR A 573 5.33 -9.88 -10.29
N GLN A 574 5.55 -11.20 -10.25
CA GLN A 574 6.44 -11.85 -9.27
C GLN A 574 7.92 -11.54 -9.48
N PHE A 575 8.34 -11.09 -10.67
CA PHE A 575 9.70 -10.61 -10.89
C PHE A 575 10.09 -9.52 -9.90
N LYS A 576 9.15 -8.74 -9.33
CA LYS A 576 9.43 -7.78 -8.27
C LYS A 576 10.17 -8.38 -7.06
N LYS A 577 9.82 -9.60 -6.67
CA LYS A 577 10.42 -10.32 -5.53
C LYS A 577 11.69 -11.08 -5.93
N SER A 578 12.01 -11.13 -7.22
CA SER A 578 13.13 -11.90 -7.75
C SER A 578 14.48 -11.20 -7.50
N PRO A 579 15.55 -11.95 -7.18
CA PRO A 579 16.91 -11.40 -7.09
C PRO A 579 17.54 -11.12 -8.45
N TYR A 580 16.92 -11.57 -9.55
CA TYR A 580 17.40 -11.32 -10.91
C TYR A 580 17.05 -9.89 -11.37
N LEU A 581 17.92 -9.29 -12.19
CA LEU A 581 17.84 -7.92 -12.73
C LEU A 581 18.11 -6.78 -11.74
N HIS A 582 18.39 -5.59 -12.27
CA HIS A 582 18.58 -4.38 -11.48
C HIS A 582 17.25 -3.84 -10.96
N GLN A 583 17.24 -3.25 -9.76
CA GLN A 583 16.01 -2.82 -9.05
C GLN A 583 15.06 -1.96 -9.91
N CYS A 584 15.59 -0.97 -10.63
CA CYS A 584 14.78 -0.08 -11.46
C CYS A 584 14.09 -0.82 -12.64
N VAL A 585 14.78 -1.78 -13.25
CA VAL A 585 14.23 -2.59 -14.35
C VAL A 585 13.14 -3.51 -13.81
N ARG A 586 13.38 -4.11 -12.65
CA ARG A 586 12.45 -5.01 -11.97
C ARG A 586 11.15 -4.30 -11.56
N GLU A 587 11.25 -3.09 -11.00
CA GLU A 587 10.09 -2.24 -10.69
C GLU A 587 9.30 -1.90 -11.95
N THR A 588 9.98 -1.40 -13.00
CA THR A 588 9.34 -1.03 -14.27
C THR A 588 8.64 -2.21 -14.95
N LEU A 589 9.26 -3.40 -14.92
CA LEU A 589 8.72 -4.62 -15.50
C LEU A 589 7.49 -5.12 -14.74
N SER A 590 7.51 -5.04 -13.40
CA SER A 590 6.38 -5.41 -12.54
C SER A 590 5.20 -4.44 -12.72
N ASP A 591 5.48 -3.14 -12.78
CA ASP A 591 4.46 -2.12 -13.03
C ASP A 591 3.82 -2.30 -14.42
N CYS A 592 4.62 -2.63 -15.45
CA CYS A 592 4.13 -2.88 -16.81
C CYS A 592 3.67 -4.32 -17.07
N ALA A 593 3.60 -5.19 -16.06
CA ALA A 593 3.32 -6.61 -16.20
C ALA A 593 2.02 -6.89 -16.97
N LEU A 594 0.95 -6.21 -16.59
CA LEU A 594 -0.36 -6.38 -17.18
C LEU A 594 -0.46 -5.89 -18.64
N PRO A 595 -0.04 -4.64 -18.98
CA PRO A 595 0.01 -4.20 -20.37
C PRO A 595 0.83 -5.12 -21.27
N ILE A 596 2.00 -5.55 -20.82
CA ILE A 596 2.87 -6.46 -21.58
C ILE A 596 2.16 -7.78 -21.84
N ALA A 597 1.52 -8.37 -20.83
CA ALA A 597 0.78 -9.62 -20.98
C ALA A 597 -0.39 -9.51 -21.97
N VAL A 598 -1.18 -8.44 -21.89
CA VAL A 598 -2.31 -8.22 -22.80
C VAL A 598 -1.84 -7.99 -24.23
N LEU A 599 -0.83 -7.14 -24.44
CA LEU A 599 -0.33 -6.84 -25.78
C LEU A 599 0.30 -8.07 -26.44
N THR A 600 1.13 -8.81 -25.71
CA THR A 600 1.79 -10.02 -26.24
C THR A 600 0.76 -11.08 -26.66
N PHE A 601 -0.21 -11.42 -25.80
CA PHE A 601 -1.21 -12.42 -26.15
C PHE A 601 -2.25 -11.93 -27.16
N SER A 602 -2.50 -10.62 -27.24
CA SER A 602 -3.30 -10.05 -28.33
C SER A 602 -2.58 -10.14 -29.68
N LEU A 603 -1.26 -9.88 -29.71
CA LEU A 603 -0.44 -10.04 -30.91
C LEU A 603 -0.30 -11.51 -31.33
N ILE A 604 -0.05 -12.41 -30.39
CA ILE A 604 0.01 -13.87 -30.65
C ILE A 604 -1.33 -14.35 -31.22
N SER A 605 -2.45 -13.90 -30.66
CA SER A 605 -3.79 -14.22 -31.16
C SER A 605 -4.01 -13.70 -32.58
N SER A 606 -3.71 -12.42 -32.84
CA SER A 606 -4.00 -11.78 -34.13
C SER A 606 -3.05 -12.17 -35.26
N TYR A 607 -1.76 -12.36 -34.98
CA TYR A 607 -0.74 -12.69 -35.99
C TYR A 607 -0.42 -14.18 -36.05
N GLY A 608 -0.30 -14.84 -34.89
CA GLY A 608 0.09 -16.26 -34.80
C GLY A 608 -1.02 -17.23 -35.19
N PHE A 609 -2.28 -16.84 -35.00
CA PHE A 609 -3.45 -17.69 -35.29
C PHE A 609 -4.49 -16.98 -36.15
N ARG A 610 -4.04 -16.36 -37.26
CA ARG A 610 -4.91 -15.59 -38.17
C ARG A 610 -6.06 -16.41 -38.77
N GLU A 611 -5.89 -17.72 -38.86
CA GLU A 611 -6.88 -18.66 -39.42
C GLU A 611 -8.04 -18.98 -38.47
N ILE A 612 -7.92 -18.66 -37.17
CA ILE A 612 -8.94 -18.97 -36.17
C ILE A 612 -9.64 -17.67 -35.76
N GLU A 613 -10.92 -17.54 -36.13
CA GLU A 613 -11.71 -16.37 -35.78
C GLU A 613 -11.99 -16.32 -34.26
N MET A 614 -11.49 -15.27 -33.62
CA MET A 614 -11.65 -15.02 -32.18
C MET A 614 -12.80 -14.06 -31.88
N SER A 615 -13.43 -14.23 -30.73
CA SER A 615 -14.48 -13.31 -30.27
C SER A 615 -13.88 -11.93 -29.97
N LYS A 616 -14.22 -10.94 -30.81
CA LYS A 616 -13.92 -9.52 -30.61
C LYS A 616 -15.08 -8.85 -29.86
N PHE A 617 -14.79 -7.76 -29.16
CA PHE A 617 -15.84 -6.92 -28.56
C PHE A 617 -16.52 -6.07 -29.64
N ARG A 618 -17.81 -5.76 -29.44
CA ARG A 618 -18.62 -5.01 -30.42
C ARG A 618 -18.33 -3.52 -30.30
N TYR A 619 -18.31 -2.84 -31.46
CA TYR A 619 -18.15 -1.40 -31.58
C TYR A 619 -19.10 -0.90 -32.65
N ASN A 620 -20.01 0.02 -32.30
CA ASN A 620 -20.99 0.61 -33.22
C ASN A 620 -20.61 2.08 -33.51
N PRO A 621 -19.95 2.38 -34.64
CA PRO A 621 -19.56 3.75 -34.98
C PRO A 621 -20.72 4.69 -35.33
N SER A 622 -21.93 4.13 -35.53
CA SER A 622 -23.12 4.85 -36.02
C SER A 622 -24.06 5.35 -34.92
N GLU A 623 -23.83 5.03 -33.64
CA GLU A 623 -24.63 5.56 -32.52
C GLU A 623 -24.02 6.87 -32.00
N ASN A 624 -24.89 7.86 -31.75
CA ASN A 624 -24.47 9.10 -31.11
C ASN A 624 -24.05 8.82 -29.67
N LEU A 625 -22.84 9.21 -29.32
CA LEU A 625 -22.28 8.96 -27.99
C LEU A 625 -22.98 9.76 -26.87
N PHE A 626 -23.57 10.89 -27.22
CA PHE A 626 -24.28 11.79 -26.31
C PHE A 626 -25.76 11.87 -26.70
N GLU A 627 -26.47 10.75 -26.58
CA GLU A 627 -27.93 10.75 -26.69
C GLU A 627 -28.54 10.97 -25.31
N VAL A 628 -29.38 11.99 -25.18
CA VAL A 628 -30.07 12.27 -23.92
C VAL A 628 -31.22 11.28 -23.77
N ALA A 629 -31.26 10.58 -22.63
CA ALA A 629 -32.33 9.64 -22.32
C ALA A 629 -33.71 10.35 -22.33
N GLN A 630 -34.74 9.70 -22.87
CA GLN A 630 -36.09 10.30 -22.97
C GLN A 630 -36.82 10.25 -21.63
N ILE A 631 -36.52 11.19 -20.74
CA ILE A 631 -36.99 11.25 -19.33
C ILE A 631 -38.53 11.16 -19.17
N HIS A 632 -39.30 11.51 -20.22
CA HIS A 632 -40.76 11.66 -20.19
C HIS A 632 -41.54 10.39 -20.59
N SER A 633 -40.87 9.31 -20.97
CA SER A 633 -41.52 8.10 -21.50
C SER A 633 -42.06 7.15 -20.42
N LEU A 634 -41.65 7.30 -19.15
CA LEU A 634 -42.00 6.37 -18.07
C LEU A 634 -43.26 6.75 -17.30
N SER A 635 -43.98 5.73 -16.83
CA SER A 635 -45.07 5.87 -15.87
C SER A 635 -44.55 6.30 -14.49
N LEU A 636 -45.40 6.98 -13.71
CA LEU A 636 -45.05 7.44 -12.37
C LEU A 636 -44.74 6.28 -11.40
N GLY A 637 -45.36 5.11 -11.61
CA GLY A 637 -45.06 3.88 -10.89
C GLY A 637 -43.65 3.34 -11.18
N ALA A 638 -43.19 3.42 -12.43
CA ALA A 638 -41.84 3.03 -12.82
C ALA A 638 -40.77 4.00 -12.28
N ILE A 639 -41.08 5.30 -12.21
CA ILE A 639 -40.20 6.28 -11.54
C ILE A 639 -40.10 5.98 -10.04
N GLY A 640 -41.22 5.61 -9.40
CA GLY A 640 -41.25 5.19 -8.00
C GLY A 640 -40.47 3.91 -7.73
N SER A 641 -40.52 2.91 -8.62
CA SER A 641 -39.72 1.69 -8.48
C SER A 641 -38.22 1.95 -8.72
N ALA A 642 -37.88 2.85 -9.64
CA ALA A 642 -36.50 3.30 -9.87
C ALA A 642 -35.90 3.97 -8.62
N MET A 643 -36.71 4.61 -7.76
CA MET A 643 -36.24 5.17 -6.48
C MET A 643 -35.71 4.08 -5.55
N GLY A 644 -36.39 2.94 -5.45
CA GLY A 644 -35.95 1.81 -4.63
C GLY A 644 -34.63 1.21 -5.12
N LEU A 645 -34.47 1.10 -6.44
CA LEU A 645 -33.20 0.71 -7.05
C LEU A 645 -32.11 1.75 -6.80
N GLY A 646 -32.40 3.03 -7.07
CA GLY A 646 -31.48 4.13 -6.86
C GLY A 646 -30.98 4.22 -5.41
N PHE A 647 -31.83 3.93 -4.43
CA PHE A 647 -31.43 3.85 -3.03
C PHE A 647 -30.41 2.73 -2.77
N LEU A 648 -30.67 1.51 -3.23
CA LEU A 648 -29.73 0.39 -3.06
C LEU A 648 -28.40 0.65 -3.78
N LEU A 649 -28.46 1.25 -4.98
CA LEU A 649 -27.26 1.67 -5.72
C LEU A 649 -26.48 2.75 -4.98
N SER A 650 -27.17 3.70 -4.32
CA SER A 650 -26.52 4.75 -3.54
C SER A 650 -25.80 4.21 -2.30
N LEU A 651 -26.34 3.17 -1.66
CA LEU A 651 -25.64 2.48 -0.57
C LEU A 651 -24.37 1.80 -1.08
N LEU A 652 -24.42 1.17 -2.26
CA LEU A 652 -23.23 0.58 -2.87
C LEU A 652 -22.15 1.64 -3.11
N PHE A 653 -22.51 2.74 -3.77
CA PHE A 653 -21.56 3.82 -4.08
C PHE A 653 -21.01 4.46 -2.82
N PHE A 654 -21.86 4.66 -1.80
CA PHE A 654 -21.46 5.20 -0.52
C PHE A 654 -20.41 4.32 0.18
N ILE A 655 -20.61 3.00 0.18
CA ILE A 655 -19.68 2.06 0.82
C ILE A 655 -18.38 1.99 0.04
N GLU A 656 -18.44 1.72 -1.28
CA GLU A 656 -17.23 1.53 -2.09
C GLU A 656 -16.39 2.81 -2.17
N GLN A 657 -17.02 3.98 -2.36
CA GLN A 657 -16.30 5.26 -2.42
C GLN A 657 -15.55 5.56 -1.11
N ASN A 658 -16.23 5.45 0.04
CA ASN A 658 -15.63 5.76 1.33
C ASN A 658 -14.60 4.71 1.74
N LEU A 659 -14.84 3.43 1.43
CA LEU A 659 -13.90 2.33 1.65
C LEU A 659 -12.57 2.60 0.94
N VAL A 660 -12.63 2.89 -0.36
CA VAL A 660 -11.42 3.12 -1.15
C VAL A 660 -10.73 4.42 -0.75
N ALA A 661 -11.50 5.47 -0.44
CA ALA A 661 -10.93 6.72 0.06
C ALA A 661 -10.20 6.53 1.40
N ALA A 662 -10.72 5.72 2.33
CA ALA A 662 -10.03 5.47 3.60
C ALA A 662 -8.78 4.61 3.42
N LEU A 663 -8.80 3.64 2.50
CA LEU A 663 -7.63 2.83 2.18
C LEU A 663 -6.49 3.68 1.57
N VAL A 664 -6.84 4.64 0.70
CA VAL A 664 -5.87 5.62 0.17
C VAL A 664 -5.35 6.52 1.28
N ASN A 665 -6.22 6.96 2.18
CA ASN A 665 -5.89 7.82 3.31
C ASN A 665 -5.41 7.06 4.55
N ALA A 666 -5.05 5.78 4.40
CA ALA A 666 -4.52 4.98 5.49
C ALA A 666 -3.27 5.65 6.07
N PRO A 667 -3.09 5.64 7.40
CA PRO A 667 -1.96 6.30 8.04
C PRO A 667 -0.61 5.71 7.58
N GLU A 668 -0.60 4.45 7.12
CA GLU A 668 0.55 3.78 6.49
C GLU A 668 1.10 4.56 5.29
N ASN A 669 0.23 5.22 4.51
CA ASN A 669 0.61 5.97 3.32
C ASN A 669 1.21 7.35 3.63
N ARG A 670 1.13 7.81 4.89
CA ARG A 670 1.70 9.08 5.39
C ARG A 670 1.36 10.30 4.51
N LEU A 671 0.11 10.39 4.07
CA LEU A 671 -0.40 11.54 3.31
C LEU A 671 -0.50 12.78 4.21
N VAL A 672 -0.22 13.96 3.65
CA VAL A 672 -0.03 15.21 4.41
C VAL A 672 -1.13 16.22 4.11
N LYS A 673 -1.69 16.24 2.90
CA LYS A 673 -2.58 17.33 2.43
C LYS A 673 -4.06 17.21 2.88
N GLY A 674 -4.35 16.33 3.84
CA GLY A 674 -5.67 16.18 4.44
C GLY A 674 -6.70 15.47 3.54
N THR A 675 -7.73 14.89 4.17
CA THR A 675 -8.78 14.09 3.50
C THR A 675 -9.98 14.95 3.08
N ALA A 676 -10.91 14.41 2.30
CA ALA A 676 -12.10 15.14 1.83
C ALA A 676 -13.29 14.21 1.49
N TYR A 677 -13.73 13.40 2.45
CA TYR A 677 -14.72 12.35 2.21
C TYR A 677 -16.10 12.89 1.75
N HIS A 678 -16.60 13.97 2.37
CA HIS A 678 -17.94 14.49 2.06
C HIS A 678 -17.97 15.18 0.69
N TRP A 679 -16.93 15.96 0.39
CA TRP A 679 -16.81 16.65 -0.88
C TRP A 679 -16.65 15.65 -2.05
N ASP A 680 -15.82 14.62 -1.88
CA ASP A 680 -15.65 13.58 -2.91
C ASP A 680 -16.94 12.83 -3.19
N LEU A 681 -17.76 12.57 -2.16
CA LEU A 681 -19.07 11.94 -2.31
C LEU A 681 -20.07 12.82 -3.06
N LEU A 682 -20.11 14.13 -2.78
CA LEU A 682 -20.96 15.08 -3.50
C LEU A 682 -20.51 15.22 -4.95
N LEU A 683 -19.21 15.31 -5.20
CA LEU A 683 -18.66 15.37 -6.55
C LEU A 683 -19.02 14.12 -7.36
N LEU A 684 -18.95 12.94 -6.73
CA LEU A 684 -19.36 11.68 -7.34
C LEU A 684 -20.84 11.69 -7.75
N ALA A 685 -21.71 12.27 -6.93
CA ALA A 685 -23.13 12.44 -7.26
C ALA A 685 -23.34 13.36 -8.48
N ILE A 686 -22.61 14.47 -8.55
CA ILE A 686 -22.68 15.42 -9.68
C ILE A 686 -22.21 14.76 -10.98
N ILE A 687 -21.08 14.04 -10.94
CA ILE A 687 -20.54 13.34 -12.12
C ILE A 687 -21.52 12.29 -12.61
N ASN A 688 -22.04 11.43 -11.71
CA ASN A 688 -22.96 10.37 -12.09
C ASN A 688 -24.33 10.89 -12.52
N THR A 689 -24.77 12.07 -12.06
CA THR A 689 -25.95 12.75 -12.62
C THR A 689 -25.77 13.00 -14.11
N GLY A 690 -24.63 13.56 -14.51
CA GLY A 690 -24.30 13.78 -15.92
C GLY A 690 -24.24 12.48 -16.72
N LEU A 691 -23.53 11.47 -16.22
CA LEU A 691 -23.41 10.17 -16.90
C LEU A 691 -24.78 9.49 -17.10
N SER A 692 -25.66 9.57 -16.10
CA SER A 692 -27.02 9.00 -16.16
C SER A 692 -27.87 9.64 -17.26
N LEU A 693 -27.80 10.96 -17.41
CA LEU A 693 -28.59 11.70 -18.40
C LEU A 693 -28.20 11.35 -19.84
N PHE A 694 -26.92 11.04 -20.08
CA PHE A 694 -26.40 10.64 -21.38
C PHE A 694 -26.39 9.12 -21.61
N GLY A 695 -26.96 8.33 -20.68
CA GLY A 695 -26.94 6.86 -20.78
C GLY A 695 -25.53 6.25 -20.74
N LEU A 696 -24.55 6.98 -20.22
CA LEU A 696 -23.19 6.49 -20.05
C LEU A 696 -23.12 5.65 -18.76
N PRO A 697 -22.26 4.61 -18.72
CA PRO A 697 -22.14 3.79 -17.53
C PRO A 697 -21.61 4.61 -16.36
N TRP A 698 -22.21 4.39 -15.20
CA TRP A 698 -21.77 5.01 -13.96
C TRP A 698 -20.34 4.60 -13.58
N ILE A 699 -19.72 5.44 -12.76
CA ILE A 699 -18.36 5.20 -12.25
C ILE A 699 -18.30 5.54 -10.77
N HIS A 700 -17.40 4.89 -10.04
CA HIS A 700 -17.09 5.18 -8.64
C HIS A 700 -15.66 4.69 -8.30
N ALA A 701 -15.19 4.91 -7.08
CA ALA A 701 -13.81 4.57 -6.70
C ALA A 701 -13.48 3.07 -6.85
N ALA A 702 -12.40 2.78 -7.57
CA ALA A 702 -11.97 1.43 -7.84
C ALA A 702 -10.96 0.94 -6.78
N TYR A 703 -11.30 -0.17 -6.12
CA TYR A 703 -10.55 -0.73 -4.99
C TYR A 703 -9.09 -1.11 -5.30
N PRO A 704 -8.76 -1.91 -6.33
CA PRO A 704 -7.37 -2.29 -6.58
C PRO A 704 -6.56 -1.13 -7.20
N HIS A 705 -7.17 -0.26 -7.99
CA HIS A 705 -6.46 0.76 -8.76
C HIS A 705 -5.98 1.93 -7.90
N SER A 706 -6.77 2.36 -6.91
CA SER A 706 -6.44 3.54 -6.09
C SER A 706 -5.21 3.32 -5.18
N PRO A 707 -5.08 2.21 -4.43
CA PRO A 707 -3.88 1.91 -3.66
C PRO A 707 -2.64 1.66 -4.54
N LEU A 708 -2.82 1.07 -5.73
CA LEU A 708 -1.74 0.91 -6.70
C LEU A 708 -1.22 2.26 -7.20
N HIS A 709 -2.12 3.24 -7.40
CA HIS A 709 -1.73 4.61 -7.73
C HIS A 709 -0.91 5.27 -6.62
N VAL A 710 -1.35 5.13 -5.37
CA VAL A 710 -0.61 5.63 -4.19
C VAL A 710 0.77 4.98 -4.14
N ARG A 711 0.86 3.65 -4.29
CA ARG A 711 2.12 2.91 -4.27
C ARG A 711 3.05 3.30 -5.41
N ALA A 712 2.53 3.55 -6.61
CA ALA A 712 3.32 4.01 -7.75
C ALA A 712 3.95 5.40 -7.48
N LEU A 713 3.28 6.25 -6.70
CA LEU A 713 3.79 7.56 -6.29
C LEU A 713 4.64 7.50 -5.01
N ALA A 714 4.51 6.44 -4.22
CA ALA A 714 5.23 6.20 -2.98
C ALA A 714 6.74 6.02 -3.20
N LEU A 715 7.51 6.53 -2.25
CA LEU A 715 8.90 6.12 -2.04
C LEU A 715 8.91 5.06 -0.97
N VAL A 716 9.27 3.85 -1.37
CA VAL A 716 9.34 2.67 -0.52
C VAL A 716 10.78 2.47 -0.08
N GLU A 717 10.99 2.26 1.22
CA GLU A 717 12.26 1.84 1.79
C GLU A 717 12.13 0.38 2.24
N GLU A 718 13.03 -0.46 1.74
CA GLU A 718 13.18 -1.85 2.21
C GLU A 718 13.96 -1.82 3.53
N ARG A 719 13.44 -2.51 4.55
CA ARG A 719 14.10 -2.73 5.84
C ARG A 719 14.20 -4.21 6.10
N VAL A 720 15.36 -4.68 6.57
CA VAL A 720 15.51 -6.08 6.95
C VAL A 720 15.29 -6.22 8.46
N GLU A 721 14.20 -6.89 8.86
CA GLU A 721 13.95 -7.23 10.26
C GLU A 721 14.00 -8.75 10.44
N ASN A 722 14.88 -9.24 11.33
CA ASN A 722 15.05 -10.67 11.65
C ASN A 722 15.26 -11.58 10.42
N GLY A 723 15.93 -11.09 9.38
CA GLY A 723 16.15 -11.82 8.13
C GLY A 723 14.99 -11.79 7.13
N HIS A 724 13.90 -11.07 7.44
CA HIS A 724 12.79 -10.80 6.54
C HIS A 724 12.83 -9.36 6.02
N ILE A 725 12.57 -9.17 4.73
CA ILE A 725 12.56 -7.86 4.08
C ILE A 725 11.14 -7.28 4.20
N TYR A 726 11.02 -6.12 4.83
CA TYR A 726 9.80 -5.34 4.99
C TYR A 726 9.87 -4.06 4.14
N GLU A 727 8.89 -3.87 3.27
CA GLU A 727 8.73 -2.62 2.51
C GLU A 727 7.92 -1.62 3.36
N THR A 728 8.48 -0.44 3.66
CA THR A 728 7.76 0.64 4.35
C THR A 728 7.63 1.88 3.47
N ILE A 729 6.42 2.45 3.40
CA ILE A 729 6.17 3.69 2.66
C ILE A 729 6.71 4.86 3.46
N VAL A 730 7.70 5.58 2.91
CA VAL A 730 8.32 6.71 3.60
C VAL A 730 7.55 8.00 3.36
N ASN A 731 7.26 8.28 2.08
CA ASN A 731 6.57 9.48 1.64
C ASN A 731 5.89 9.22 0.28
N VAL A 732 4.70 9.78 0.07
CA VAL A 732 3.96 9.72 -1.18
C VAL A 732 3.89 11.12 -1.77
N LYS A 733 4.19 11.25 -3.06
CA LYS A 733 4.00 12.51 -3.77
C LYS A 733 2.54 12.66 -4.19
N GLU A 734 1.81 13.55 -3.52
CA GLU A 734 0.41 13.84 -3.86
C GLU A 734 0.31 14.77 -5.07
N THR A 735 -0.24 14.27 -6.19
CA THR A 735 -0.40 15.01 -7.45
C THR A 735 -1.73 14.70 -8.14
N ARG A 736 -2.24 15.68 -8.89
CA ARG A 736 -3.40 15.53 -9.80
C ARG A 736 -3.01 15.17 -11.23
N LEU A 737 -1.75 15.43 -11.61
CA LEU A 737 -1.30 15.34 -12.99
C LEU A 737 -1.31 13.91 -13.53
N THR A 738 -1.08 12.91 -12.67
CA THR A 738 -1.08 11.50 -13.07
C THR A 738 -2.46 10.99 -13.41
N SER A 739 -3.47 11.28 -12.58
CA SER A 739 -4.86 10.90 -12.83
C SER A 739 -5.48 11.71 -13.98
N LEU A 740 -5.15 13.00 -14.09
CA LEU A 740 -5.57 13.84 -15.21
C LEU A 740 -4.96 13.34 -16.53
N GLY A 741 -3.65 13.11 -16.57
CA GLY A 741 -2.96 12.58 -17.75
C GLY A 741 -3.49 11.22 -18.18
N ALA A 742 -3.73 10.32 -17.24
CA ALA A 742 -4.32 9.01 -17.52
C ALA A 742 -5.73 9.14 -18.10
N SER A 743 -6.58 10.00 -17.53
CA SER A 743 -7.96 10.21 -18.00
C SER A 743 -8.03 10.82 -19.40
N VAL A 744 -7.10 11.72 -19.74
CA VAL A 744 -6.95 12.28 -21.09
C VAL A 744 -6.50 11.19 -22.07
N LEU A 745 -5.52 10.36 -21.71
CA LEU A 745 -5.05 9.25 -22.56
C LEU A 745 -6.15 8.20 -22.78
N VAL A 746 -6.96 7.89 -21.76
CA VAL A 746 -8.15 7.03 -21.91
C VAL A 746 -9.14 7.65 -22.89
N GLY A 747 -9.40 8.95 -22.82
CA GLY A 747 -10.25 9.66 -23.78
C GLY A 747 -9.71 9.62 -25.21
N LEU A 748 -8.40 9.84 -25.39
CA LEU A 748 -7.72 9.71 -26.68
C LEU A 748 -7.80 8.29 -27.25
N SER A 749 -8.00 7.28 -26.40
CA SER A 749 -8.16 5.89 -26.84
C SER A 749 -9.48 5.63 -27.57
N LEU A 750 -10.46 6.54 -27.50
CA LEU A 750 -11.63 6.50 -28.38
C LEU A 750 -11.24 6.60 -29.86
N LEU A 751 -10.18 7.36 -30.19
CA LEU A 751 -9.65 7.47 -31.55
C LEU A 751 -8.92 6.19 -31.99
N LEU A 752 -8.37 5.45 -31.02
CA LEU A 752 -7.67 4.19 -31.22
C LEU A 752 -8.61 2.97 -31.20
N LEU A 753 -9.90 3.18 -30.92
CA LEU A 753 -10.92 2.15 -30.84
C LEU A 753 -11.09 1.36 -32.16
N PRO A 754 -11.25 1.99 -33.35
CA PRO A 754 -11.34 1.25 -34.61
C PRO A 754 -10.06 0.45 -34.91
N PHE A 755 -8.89 1.02 -34.61
CA PHE A 755 -7.59 0.38 -34.75
C PHE A 755 -6.59 1.07 -33.81
N PRO A 756 -5.77 0.36 -33.00
CA PRO A 756 -5.58 -1.10 -32.89
C PRO A 756 -6.38 -1.81 -31.78
N LEU A 757 -7.22 -1.14 -30.99
CA LEU A 757 -7.84 -1.76 -29.80
C LEU A 757 -8.74 -2.97 -30.13
N GLN A 758 -9.37 -3.01 -31.31
CA GLN A 758 -10.16 -4.17 -31.78
C GLN A 758 -9.36 -5.47 -31.93
N TRP A 759 -8.04 -5.41 -31.90
CA TRP A 759 -7.20 -6.61 -31.92
C TRP A 759 -7.20 -7.38 -30.60
N ILE A 760 -7.66 -6.77 -29.49
CA ILE A 760 -7.72 -7.43 -28.19
C ILE A 760 -8.93 -8.40 -28.19
N PRO A 761 -8.71 -9.72 -28.16
CA PRO A 761 -9.80 -10.68 -28.16
C PRO A 761 -10.37 -10.82 -26.73
N LYS A 762 -11.67 -11.14 -26.61
CA LYS A 762 -12.34 -11.31 -25.31
C LYS A 762 -11.64 -12.27 -24.34
N PRO A 763 -11.05 -13.41 -24.76
CA PRO A 763 -10.34 -14.31 -23.85
C PRO A 763 -9.15 -13.69 -23.13
N VAL A 764 -8.47 -12.70 -23.74
CA VAL A 764 -7.39 -11.95 -23.07
C VAL A 764 -7.96 -11.12 -21.91
N LEU A 765 -9.15 -10.54 -22.09
CA LEU A 765 -9.85 -9.77 -21.05
C LEU A 765 -10.29 -10.66 -19.87
N TYR A 766 -10.65 -11.91 -20.10
CA TYR A 766 -10.87 -12.88 -19.02
C TYR A 766 -9.56 -13.25 -18.29
N GLY A 767 -8.44 -13.32 -19.01
CA GLY A 767 -7.11 -13.49 -18.41
C GLY A 767 -6.72 -12.31 -17.50
N LEU A 768 -7.08 -11.09 -17.92
CA LEU A 768 -6.98 -9.87 -17.11
C LEU A 768 -7.81 -9.96 -15.82
N PHE A 769 -9.06 -10.42 -15.88
CA PHE A 769 -9.89 -10.61 -14.67
C PHE A 769 -9.27 -11.60 -13.70
N LEU A 770 -8.73 -12.72 -14.19
CA LEU A 770 -8.00 -13.68 -13.35
C LEU A 770 -6.74 -13.07 -12.73
N TYR A 771 -6.01 -12.25 -13.49
CA TYR A 771 -4.82 -11.55 -12.99
C TYR A 771 -5.17 -10.57 -11.86
N ILE A 772 -6.22 -9.75 -12.04
CA ILE A 772 -6.68 -8.80 -11.01
C ILE A 772 -7.13 -9.55 -9.76
N ALA A 773 -7.88 -10.66 -9.93
CA ALA A 773 -8.29 -11.50 -8.81
C ALA A 773 -7.06 -12.02 -8.03
N LEU A 774 -6.11 -12.68 -8.69
CA LEU A 774 -4.96 -13.30 -8.02
C LEU A 774 -4.01 -12.28 -7.38
N THR A 775 -3.78 -11.14 -8.02
CA THR A 775 -2.95 -10.07 -7.46
C THR A 775 -3.61 -9.39 -6.26
N SER A 776 -4.94 -9.30 -6.22
CA SER A 776 -5.67 -8.75 -5.06
C SER A 776 -5.64 -9.65 -3.81
N LEU A 777 -5.29 -10.94 -3.96
CA LEU A 777 -5.05 -11.85 -2.83
C LEU A 777 -3.71 -11.56 -2.14
N ASP A 778 -2.72 -11.04 -2.88
CA ASP A 778 -1.38 -10.73 -2.36
C ASP A 778 -1.45 -9.44 -1.53
N GLY A 779 -1.56 -9.60 -0.21
CA GLY A 779 -1.70 -8.49 0.77
C GLY A 779 -2.98 -8.55 1.61
N ASN A 780 -3.92 -9.44 1.29
CA ASN A 780 -5.12 -9.62 2.11
C ASN A 780 -4.82 -10.50 3.34
N GLN A 781 -4.97 -9.96 4.55
CA GLN A 781 -4.69 -10.72 5.78
C GLN A 781 -5.72 -11.80 6.04
N LEU A 782 -6.98 -11.64 5.62
CA LEU A 782 -7.99 -12.71 5.71
C LEU A 782 -7.52 -13.93 4.91
N PHE A 783 -7.07 -13.74 3.67
CA PHE A 783 -6.53 -14.84 2.86
C PHE A 783 -5.30 -15.46 3.52
N SER A 784 -4.39 -14.63 4.04
CA SER A 784 -3.21 -15.10 4.78
C SER A 784 -3.59 -15.94 6.00
N ARG A 785 -4.62 -15.53 6.76
CA ARG A 785 -5.13 -16.26 7.93
C ARG A 785 -5.86 -17.55 7.56
N VAL A 786 -6.60 -17.56 6.46
CA VAL A 786 -7.19 -18.79 5.91
C VAL A 786 -6.08 -19.76 5.50
N ALA A 787 -5.00 -19.28 4.88
CA ALA A 787 -3.84 -20.10 4.53
C ALA A 787 -3.12 -20.67 5.77
N LEU A 788 -3.16 -19.99 6.93
CA LEU A 788 -2.62 -20.52 8.19
C LEU A 788 -3.34 -21.81 8.64
N LEU A 789 -4.61 -22.02 8.28
CA LEU A 789 -5.32 -23.27 8.59
C LEU A 789 -4.70 -24.47 7.88
N LEU A 790 -4.05 -24.25 6.75
CA LEU A 790 -3.37 -25.27 5.95
C LEU A 790 -1.87 -25.36 6.26
N LYS A 791 -1.33 -24.45 7.07
CA LYS A 791 0.10 -24.36 7.37
C LYS A 791 0.43 -25.07 8.67
N GLU A 792 1.57 -25.76 8.72
CA GLU A 792 2.09 -26.32 9.96
C GLU A 792 2.46 -25.21 10.96
N GLN A 793 2.21 -25.45 12.26
CA GLN A 793 2.39 -24.48 13.34
C GLN A 793 3.84 -23.97 13.45
N THR A 794 4.82 -24.83 13.21
CA THR A 794 6.25 -24.51 13.22
C THR A 794 6.64 -23.49 12.15
N SER A 795 5.86 -23.43 11.06
CA SER A 795 6.12 -22.57 9.91
C SER A 795 5.35 -21.24 9.96
N TYR A 796 4.70 -20.91 11.07
CA TYR A 796 3.93 -19.66 11.17
C TYR A 796 4.87 -18.45 11.02
N PRO A 797 4.57 -17.51 10.11
CA PRO A 797 5.38 -16.31 9.97
C PRO A 797 5.28 -15.47 11.26
N PRO A 798 6.35 -14.80 11.71
CA PRO A 798 6.38 -14.05 12.96
C PRO A 798 5.64 -12.71 12.86
N THR A 799 4.36 -12.73 12.50
CA THR A 799 3.52 -11.54 12.38
C THR A 799 3.09 -11.00 13.75
N HIS A 800 2.77 -9.70 13.79
CA HIS A 800 2.37 -8.97 15.00
C HIS A 800 1.19 -9.61 15.77
N TYR A 801 0.16 -10.08 15.06
CA TYR A 801 -1.04 -10.65 15.70
C TYR A 801 -0.84 -12.11 16.13
N ILE A 802 -0.02 -12.90 15.42
CA ILE A 802 0.30 -14.29 15.80
C ILE A 802 1.06 -14.33 17.13
N ARG A 803 1.87 -13.31 17.41
CA ARG A 803 2.60 -13.18 18.68
C ARG A 803 1.73 -12.74 19.86
N ARG A 804 0.64 -12.01 19.60
CA ARG A 804 -0.19 -11.35 20.65
C ARG A 804 -1.47 -12.10 21.00
N VAL A 805 -1.99 -12.92 20.08
CA VAL A 805 -3.31 -13.54 20.21
C VAL A 805 -3.18 -15.07 20.24
N PRO A 806 -3.85 -15.77 21.16
CA PRO A 806 -3.84 -17.24 21.16
C PRO A 806 -4.44 -17.78 19.87
N GLN A 807 -3.78 -18.79 19.29
CA GLN A 807 -4.11 -19.33 17.95
C GLN A 807 -5.58 -19.73 17.78
N ARG A 808 -6.19 -20.37 18.79
CA ARG A 808 -7.60 -20.75 18.75
C ARG A 808 -8.51 -19.54 18.47
N LYS A 809 -8.23 -18.39 19.10
CA LYS A 809 -9.02 -17.16 18.90
C LYS A 809 -8.83 -16.59 17.49
N ILE A 810 -7.63 -16.70 16.91
CA ILE A 810 -7.36 -16.32 15.51
C ILE A 810 -8.21 -17.17 14.57
N HIS A 811 -8.27 -18.49 14.78
CA HIS A 811 -9.06 -19.39 13.94
C HIS A 811 -10.57 -19.19 14.12
N TYR A 812 -11.06 -18.93 15.34
CA TYR A 812 -12.48 -18.56 15.56
C TYR A 812 -12.85 -17.27 14.83
N PHE A 813 -12.00 -16.25 14.91
CA PHE A 813 -12.19 -15.00 14.19
C PHE A 813 -12.24 -15.20 12.68
N THR A 814 -11.25 -15.94 12.14
CA THR A 814 -11.14 -16.24 10.71
C THR A 814 -12.34 -17.05 10.22
N GLY A 815 -12.79 -18.05 10.99
CA GLY A 815 -13.98 -18.84 10.67
C GLY A 815 -15.24 -18.00 10.58
N LEU A 816 -15.40 -17.02 11.48
CA LEU A 816 -16.54 -16.10 11.43
C LEU A 816 -16.48 -15.13 10.24
N GLN A 817 -15.28 -14.64 9.88
CA GLN A 817 -15.11 -13.83 8.67
C GLN A 817 -15.40 -14.65 7.39
N VAL A 818 -14.93 -15.90 7.32
CA VAL A 818 -15.24 -16.80 6.21
C VAL A 818 -16.74 -17.08 6.12
N LEU A 819 -17.44 -17.25 7.24
CA LEU A 819 -18.89 -17.39 7.26
C LEU A 819 -19.59 -16.14 6.70
N GLN A 820 -19.15 -14.95 7.10
CA GLN A 820 -19.68 -13.69 6.57
C GLN A 820 -19.40 -13.54 5.06
N LEU A 821 -18.20 -13.91 4.61
CA LEU A 821 -17.86 -13.92 3.19
C LEU A 821 -18.72 -14.91 2.41
N LEU A 822 -18.96 -16.12 2.93
CA LEU A 822 -19.82 -17.11 2.31
C LEU A 822 -21.27 -16.61 2.20
N LEU A 823 -21.77 -15.93 3.24
CA LEU A 823 -23.08 -15.27 3.20
C LEU A 823 -23.12 -14.22 2.07
N LEU A 824 -22.12 -13.33 2.00
CA LEU A 824 -22.05 -12.30 0.97
C LEU A 824 -21.98 -12.90 -0.44
N CYS A 825 -21.19 -13.96 -0.62
CA CYS A 825 -21.09 -14.75 -1.84
C CYS A 825 -22.45 -15.39 -2.23
N ALA A 826 -23.16 -15.99 -1.28
CA ALA A 826 -24.43 -16.66 -1.55
C ALA A 826 -25.51 -15.72 -2.10
N PHE A 827 -25.58 -14.49 -1.57
CA PHE A 827 -26.54 -13.48 -2.05
C PHE A 827 -26.04 -12.74 -3.29
N GLY A 828 -24.76 -12.33 -3.32
CA GLY A 828 -24.17 -11.60 -4.44
C GLY A 828 -24.09 -12.41 -5.73
N MET A 829 -23.92 -13.73 -5.62
CA MET A 829 -23.76 -14.64 -6.77
C MET A 829 -24.97 -15.56 -6.97
N SER A 830 -26.10 -15.24 -6.34
CA SER A 830 -27.36 -15.96 -6.53
C SER A 830 -27.79 -15.98 -7.99
N SER A 831 -28.46 -17.05 -8.40
CA SER A 831 -29.09 -17.14 -9.73
C SER A 831 -30.26 -16.17 -9.89
N LEU A 832 -30.88 -15.75 -8.78
CA LEU A 832 -32.04 -14.86 -8.78
C LEU A 832 -31.60 -13.38 -8.87
N PRO A 833 -31.99 -12.62 -9.91
CA PRO A 833 -31.61 -11.21 -10.09
C PRO A 833 -31.95 -10.34 -8.87
N TYR A 834 -33.13 -10.57 -8.29
CA TYR A 834 -33.62 -9.82 -7.13
C TYR A 834 -32.78 -10.04 -5.86
N MET A 835 -32.21 -11.23 -5.67
CA MET A 835 -31.34 -11.52 -4.52
C MET A 835 -30.00 -10.79 -4.64
N LYS A 836 -29.52 -10.58 -5.87
CA LYS A 836 -28.33 -9.78 -6.15
C LYS A 836 -28.53 -8.30 -5.86
N MET A 837 -29.73 -7.81 -5.59
CA MET A 837 -29.94 -6.40 -5.24
C MET A 837 -29.69 -6.13 -3.76
N ILE A 838 -29.72 -7.16 -2.91
CA ILE A 838 -29.68 -7.04 -1.45
C ILE A 838 -28.23 -6.99 -0.93
N PHE A 839 -27.23 -7.33 -1.74
CA PHE A 839 -25.84 -7.41 -1.25
C PHE A 839 -25.30 -6.12 -0.61
N PRO A 840 -25.63 -4.88 -1.04
CA PRO A 840 -25.13 -3.68 -0.37
C PRO A 840 -25.68 -3.55 1.06
N LEU A 841 -26.93 -3.99 1.30
CA LEU A 841 -27.52 -4.04 2.64
C LEU A 841 -26.79 -5.04 3.54
N ILE A 842 -26.39 -6.19 2.96
CA ILE A 842 -25.61 -7.19 3.68
C ILE A 842 -24.25 -6.62 4.09
N MET A 843 -23.57 -5.87 3.19
CA MET A 843 -22.30 -5.22 3.53
C MET A 843 -22.44 -4.25 4.71
N ILE A 844 -23.53 -3.47 4.78
CA ILE A 844 -23.80 -2.59 5.94
C ILE A 844 -24.13 -3.43 7.18
N ALA A 845 -24.90 -4.49 7.05
CA ALA A 845 -25.28 -5.37 8.15
C ALA A 845 -24.07 -6.09 8.79
N MET A 846 -22.93 -6.19 8.10
CA MET A 846 -21.69 -6.71 8.68
C MET A 846 -21.11 -5.82 9.79
N ILE A 847 -21.37 -4.50 9.74
CA ILE A 847 -20.87 -3.53 10.72
C ILE A 847 -21.45 -3.81 12.13
N PRO A 848 -22.77 -3.89 12.35
CA PRO A 848 -23.32 -4.19 13.66
C PRO A 848 -22.95 -5.60 14.13
N ILE A 849 -22.78 -6.57 13.22
CA ILE A 849 -22.26 -7.90 13.60
C ILE A 849 -20.85 -7.76 14.20
N ARG A 850 -19.99 -6.95 13.57
CA ARG A 850 -18.63 -6.71 14.05
C ARG A 850 -18.58 -5.95 15.38
N TYR A 851 -19.48 -5.01 15.64
CA TYR A 851 -19.48 -4.23 16.89
C TYR A 851 -20.26 -4.88 18.04
N ASN A 852 -21.32 -5.64 17.75
CA ASN A 852 -22.20 -6.19 18.78
C ASN A 852 -21.94 -7.68 19.06
N LEU A 853 -21.65 -8.47 18.02
CA LEU A 853 -21.48 -9.92 18.15
C LEU A 853 -20.01 -10.30 18.45
N LEU A 854 -19.06 -9.69 17.74
CA LEU A 854 -17.63 -10.02 17.87
C LEU A 854 -17.08 -9.80 19.29
N PRO A 855 -17.34 -8.66 19.96
CA PRO A 855 -16.85 -8.41 21.31
C PRO A 855 -17.46 -9.32 22.39
N ARG A 856 -18.59 -9.98 22.08
CA ARG A 856 -19.18 -10.99 22.97
C ARG A 856 -18.47 -12.34 22.89
N ILE A 857 -17.78 -12.62 21.79
CA ILE A 857 -17.12 -13.92 21.52
C ILE A 857 -15.61 -13.84 21.79
N ILE A 858 -15.00 -12.70 21.48
CA ILE A 858 -13.55 -12.46 21.57
C ILE A 858 -13.33 -11.17 22.36
N GLU A 859 -12.40 -11.22 23.33
CA GLU A 859 -12.01 -10.05 24.12
C GLU A 859 -11.55 -8.91 23.20
N ALA A 860 -11.95 -7.67 23.54
CA ALA A 860 -11.66 -6.47 22.74
C ALA A 860 -10.16 -6.32 22.44
N LYS A 861 -9.29 -6.62 23.42
CA LYS A 861 -7.83 -6.57 23.28
C LYS A 861 -7.30 -7.43 22.12
N TYR A 862 -7.86 -8.63 21.93
CA TYR A 862 -7.45 -9.52 20.84
C TYR A 862 -8.04 -9.07 19.51
N LEU A 863 -9.27 -8.55 19.52
CA LEU A 863 -9.89 -7.95 18.34
C LEU A 863 -9.05 -6.80 17.81
N ASP A 864 -8.65 -5.89 18.69
CA ASP A 864 -7.81 -4.75 18.35
C ASP A 864 -6.43 -5.20 17.88
N ALA A 865 -5.85 -6.27 18.43
CA ALA A 865 -4.57 -6.78 17.94
C ALA A 865 -4.66 -7.42 16.54
N MET A 866 -5.83 -7.95 16.16
CA MET A 866 -6.10 -8.55 14.84
C MET A 866 -6.56 -7.52 13.80
N ASP A 867 -7.24 -6.46 14.25
CA ASP A 867 -7.64 -5.32 13.42
C ASP A 867 -6.53 -4.24 13.36
N ALA A 868 -5.57 -4.27 14.29
CA ALA A 868 -4.42 -3.38 14.29
C ALA A 868 -3.56 -3.62 13.05
N GLU A 869 -3.25 -2.52 12.38
CA GLU A 869 -2.27 -2.49 11.31
C GLU A 869 -0.92 -2.99 11.80
N HIS A 870 -0.14 -3.55 10.87
CA HIS A 870 1.22 -4.01 11.14
C HIS A 870 2.06 -2.77 11.47
N ARG A 871 2.06 -2.38 12.75
CA ARG A 871 2.96 -1.38 13.29
C ARG A 871 4.28 -2.08 13.57
N PRO A 872 5.35 -1.79 12.80
CA PRO A 872 6.69 -2.24 13.16
C PRO A 872 7.08 -1.71 14.55
#